data_AF-A0ABF7QFA1-F1
#
_entry.id   AF-A0ABF7QFA1-F1
#
_cell.length_a   1.000
_cell.length_b   1.000
_cell.length_c   1.000
_cell.angle_alpha   90.00
_cell.angle_beta   90.00
_cell.angle_gamma   90.00
#
_symmetry.space_group_name_H-M   'P 1'
#
loop_
_entity.id
_entity.type
_entity.pdbx_description
1 polymer ?
#
loop_
_entity_poly.entity_id
_entity_poly.type
_entity_poly.pdbx_seq_one_letter_code
_entity_poly.pdbx_strand_id
1 'polypeptide(L)'
;MIRSNRTWDMVLAGTIAALGPLAAPAAAADLPVKARMAQTVFDWSGIYVGAHAGYTRDHAQASLIDPIGGAGAGSRFSGLTGGVQAGYNWVTRSGLLLGFEGDFSFPNSLTSNHTVAMLNRPGSSVSELWDYVASARGRIGYAQGDWLVYATGGLAWTGGRFINTTAAGDEKLLTTRVGWTAGAGIERAFAPHWSWRLEYLYSQFENGGVRFSNGASYTSTLEFQTLRVGLNRKLDFADGPDLKLKSDPSDPESDRWEIHGQATVIGQGYPSFRAPYTGTNSLTPARQFQETWSNSLFINARLWDGGEVYYNPELLQGFGLSNTVGLGGFANGEAQKSDFPYPHYNTSRLFLRQTFGFGGEQEQLGSGQLQLSGKQDVSRLTLQIGKFPVLDVFDGNAYAKDARKDFMNWSIWAPGAFDYAADKLGLTYGATAELNQKSWALRSGYFLMDAVSNSNNFDMNVFRRGSYVVELEMRYQLFSQPGHLRTIGWFNSVFSGSYRETLDNPALNADISQTRRGRSKYGYVVSFDQALSDEFGLFGRWSWNDGKTEIMAFTDIDNSLSLGASIKGNRWGRPDDTIGLAGVTNGLSRDHRAFLAAGGLGPLIGDGALNYRRESIIEAYYAYSINKYLTFTADYQFVNNPAYNADRGPVSIFSGRLHGDF
;
A
#
# COMPACT_ATOMS: atom_id res chain seq x y z
N MET A 1 -46.30 8.82 -83.00
CA MET A 1 -45.19 9.37 -82.18
C MET A 1 -44.21 8.23 -81.94
N ILE A 2 -43.03 8.21 -82.55
CA ILE A 2 -41.86 9.10 -82.35
C ILE A 2 -41.19 8.80 -81.00
N ARG A 3 -39.89 8.48 -80.86
CA ARG A 3 -38.75 8.08 -81.74
C ARG A 3 -37.64 7.58 -80.76
N SER A 4 -36.56 6.86 -81.09
CA SER A 4 -36.16 5.96 -82.20
C SER A 4 -34.70 5.50 -81.99
N ASN A 5 -34.31 4.34 -82.52
CA ASN A 5 -32.91 3.99 -82.90
C ASN A 5 -31.89 3.80 -81.74
N ARG A 6 -30.73 3.13 -81.91
CA ARG A 6 -30.07 2.60 -83.14
C ARG A 6 -29.26 1.31 -82.84
N THR A 7 -28.92 0.57 -83.89
CA THR A 7 -28.16 -0.71 -83.89
C THR A 7 -26.71 -0.53 -84.42
N TRP A 8 -25.99 -1.66 -84.62
CA TRP A 8 -24.67 -1.83 -85.30
C TRP A 8 -23.44 -1.59 -84.39
N ASP A 9 -22.33 -2.34 -84.42
CA ASP A 9 -21.84 -3.49 -85.25
C ASP A 9 -21.23 -4.60 -84.31
N MET A 10 -21.17 -5.91 -84.62
CA MET A 10 -20.25 -6.64 -85.53
C MET A 10 -18.76 -6.23 -85.37
N VAL A 11 -17.73 -7.08 -85.32
CA VAL A 11 -17.32 -8.36 -86.00
C VAL A 11 -16.47 -9.17 -84.98
N LEU A 12 -16.36 -10.52 -84.90
CA LEU A 12 -15.81 -11.53 -85.84
C LEU A 12 -16.28 -12.97 -85.44
N ALA A 13 -15.75 -14.03 -86.11
CA ALA A 13 -15.93 -15.45 -85.79
C ALA A 13 -14.60 -16.15 -85.40
N GLY A 14 -14.64 -17.39 -84.88
CA GLY A 14 -13.42 -18.14 -84.53
C GLY A 14 -13.63 -19.56 -83.99
N THR A 15 -14.01 -20.51 -84.84
CA THR A 15 -14.08 -21.94 -84.48
C THR A 15 -12.70 -22.62 -84.61
N ILE A 16 -12.22 -23.29 -83.56
CA ILE A 16 -11.21 -24.37 -83.62
C ILE A 16 -11.34 -25.22 -82.34
N ALA A 17 -11.13 -26.53 -82.46
CA ALA A 17 -11.22 -27.47 -81.34
C ALA A 17 -9.83 -27.82 -80.78
N ALA A 18 -9.73 -27.98 -79.46
CA ALA A 18 -8.57 -28.57 -78.80
C ALA A 18 -9.00 -29.44 -77.61
N LEU A 19 -8.37 -30.62 -77.50
CA LEU A 19 -8.67 -31.67 -76.52
C LEU A 19 -8.61 -31.17 -75.08
N GLY A 20 -9.67 -31.40 -74.30
CA GLY A 20 -9.68 -31.18 -72.85
C GLY A 20 -8.89 -32.28 -72.12
N PRO A 21 -7.89 -31.94 -71.27
CA PRO A 21 -7.17 -32.92 -70.47
C PRO A 21 -8.02 -33.56 -69.36
N LEU A 22 -7.54 -34.69 -68.85
CA LEU A 22 -8.10 -35.40 -67.69
C LEU A 22 -8.15 -34.49 -66.44
N ALA A 23 -9.22 -34.61 -65.66
CA ALA A 23 -9.36 -33.90 -64.39
C ALA A 23 -8.34 -34.42 -63.36
N ALA A 24 -7.40 -33.57 -62.96
CA ALA A 24 -6.63 -33.78 -61.73
C ALA A 24 -7.52 -33.44 -60.52
N PRO A 25 -7.42 -34.18 -59.39
CA PRO A 25 -8.13 -33.79 -58.17
C PRO A 25 -7.58 -32.45 -57.67
N ALA A 26 -8.49 -31.56 -57.26
CA ALA A 26 -8.08 -30.30 -56.63
C ALA A 26 -7.40 -30.60 -55.30
N ALA A 27 -6.09 -30.35 -55.22
CA ALA A 27 -5.41 -30.30 -53.94
C ALA A 27 -6.03 -29.17 -53.12
N ALA A 28 -6.58 -29.51 -51.94
CA ALA A 28 -7.03 -28.48 -51.01
C ALA A 28 -5.83 -27.61 -50.63
N ALA A 29 -6.00 -26.29 -50.64
CA ALA A 29 -4.98 -25.39 -50.13
C ALA A 29 -4.92 -25.58 -48.61
N ASP A 30 -3.88 -26.25 -48.12
CA ASP A 30 -3.60 -26.36 -46.70
C ASP A 30 -3.55 -24.94 -46.11
N LEU A 31 -4.46 -24.67 -45.17
CA LEU A 31 -4.41 -23.44 -44.39
C LEU A 31 -3.03 -23.38 -43.71
N PRO A 32 -2.35 -22.22 -43.70
CA PRO A 32 -1.05 -22.10 -43.07
C PRO A 32 -1.19 -22.43 -41.59
N VAL A 33 -0.76 -23.65 -41.21
CA VAL A 33 -0.72 -24.09 -39.82
C VAL A 33 0.06 -23.05 -39.06
N LYS A 34 -0.61 -22.33 -38.14
CA LYS A 34 0.01 -21.30 -37.30
C LYS A 34 1.21 -21.95 -36.63
N ALA A 35 2.41 -21.62 -37.13
CA ALA A 35 3.61 -22.34 -36.76
C ALA A 35 3.71 -22.33 -35.24
N ARG A 36 3.79 -23.53 -34.64
CA ARG A 36 4.00 -23.66 -33.20
C ARG A 36 5.28 -22.91 -32.90
N MET A 37 5.15 -21.73 -32.26
CA MET A 37 6.32 -20.92 -31.92
C MET A 37 7.29 -21.84 -31.20
N ALA A 38 8.51 -21.95 -31.75
CA ALA A 38 9.57 -22.59 -31.01
C ALA A 38 9.64 -21.87 -29.67
N GLN A 39 9.49 -22.60 -28.56
CA GLN A 39 9.67 -22.00 -27.24
C GLN A 39 11.09 -21.47 -27.22
N THR A 40 11.21 -20.14 -27.27
CA THR A 40 12.46 -19.43 -27.11
C THR A 40 12.92 -19.74 -25.69
N VAL A 41 13.85 -20.68 -25.58
CA VAL A 41 14.47 -21.07 -24.31
C VAL A 41 14.89 -19.80 -23.60
N PHE A 42 14.44 -19.64 -22.36
CA PHE A 42 14.67 -18.42 -21.60
C PHE A 42 16.17 -18.11 -21.53
N ASP A 43 16.56 -16.94 -22.04
CA ASP A 43 17.95 -16.51 -21.98
C ASP A 43 18.24 -15.95 -20.58
N TRP A 44 18.88 -16.79 -19.78
CA TRP A 44 19.35 -16.47 -18.44
C TRP A 44 20.51 -15.46 -18.42
N SER A 45 21.10 -15.08 -19.56
CA SER A 45 22.20 -14.11 -19.63
C SER A 45 21.69 -12.67 -19.71
N GLY A 46 22.33 -11.75 -18.99
CA GLY A 46 21.97 -10.33 -19.01
C GLY A 46 21.75 -9.73 -17.63
N ILE A 47 21.26 -8.50 -17.61
CA ILE A 47 20.89 -7.76 -16.39
C ILE A 47 19.48 -8.17 -15.98
N TYR A 48 19.23 -8.29 -14.67
CA TYR A 48 17.89 -8.42 -14.10
C TYR A 48 17.75 -7.52 -12.87
N VAL A 49 16.50 -7.13 -12.62
CA VAL A 49 16.05 -6.47 -11.39
C VAL A 49 14.88 -7.25 -10.82
N GLY A 50 14.66 -7.17 -9.52
CA GLY A 50 13.60 -7.91 -8.88
C GLY A 50 13.29 -7.47 -7.46
N ALA A 51 12.21 -8.04 -6.94
CA ALA A 51 11.80 -7.92 -5.54
C ALA A 51 11.72 -9.31 -4.90
N HIS A 52 11.73 -9.36 -3.58
CA HIS A 52 11.55 -10.60 -2.83
C HIS A 52 10.78 -10.37 -1.53
N ALA A 53 10.15 -11.43 -1.04
CA ALA A 53 9.61 -11.53 0.31
C ALA A 53 10.05 -12.87 0.91
N GLY A 54 10.31 -12.89 2.20
CA GLY A 54 10.84 -14.06 2.89
C GLY A 54 10.47 -14.13 4.36
N TYR A 55 10.97 -15.16 5.00
CA TYR A 55 10.93 -15.37 6.42
C TYR A 55 12.35 -15.51 6.92
N THR A 56 12.75 -14.58 7.79
CA THR A 56 14.06 -14.54 8.43
C THR A 56 13.90 -14.88 9.90
N ARG A 57 14.76 -15.77 10.39
CA ARG A 57 14.89 -16.15 11.80
C ARG A 57 16.34 -15.99 12.21
N ASP A 58 16.58 -15.48 13.41
CA ASP A 58 17.93 -15.30 13.93
C ASP A 58 18.42 -16.44 14.83
N HIS A 59 19.71 -16.34 15.14
CA HIS A 59 20.21 -16.65 16.47
C HIS A 59 21.16 -15.54 16.96
N ALA A 60 20.75 -14.82 17.99
CA ALA A 60 21.59 -13.86 18.70
C ALA A 60 21.84 -14.29 20.15
N GLN A 61 23.02 -13.96 20.67
CA GLN A 61 23.34 -14.02 22.10
C GLN A 61 23.84 -12.66 22.52
N ALA A 62 23.14 -12.02 23.47
CA ALA A 62 23.41 -10.67 23.94
C ALA A 62 23.90 -10.67 25.39
N SER A 63 24.81 -9.76 25.72
CA SER A 63 25.24 -9.47 27.09
C SER A 63 25.35 -7.98 27.34
N LEU A 64 24.97 -7.57 28.55
CA LEU A 64 24.94 -6.19 29.04
C LEU A 64 25.68 -6.12 30.37
N ILE A 65 26.83 -5.45 30.39
CA ILE A 65 27.65 -5.19 31.57
C ILE A 65 27.52 -3.71 31.90
N ASP A 66 27.22 -3.38 33.15
CA ASP A 66 27.04 -2.00 33.62
C ASP A 66 27.64 -1.83 35.03
N PRO A 67 27.68 -0.61 35.59
CA PRO A 67 28.25 -0.38 36.92
C PRO A 67 27.57 -1.11 38.08
N ILE A 68 26.43 -1.79 37.86
CA ILE A 68 25.66 -2.50 38.88
C ILE A 68 25.60 -4.03 38.66
N GLY A 69 26.21 -4.57 37.59
CA GLY A 69 26.37 -6.01 37.37
C GLY A 69 26.47 -6.43 35.92
N GLY A 70 26.22 -7.72 35.66
CA GLY A 70 26.13 -8.31 34.32
C GLY A 70 24.77 -9.00 34.10
N ALA A 71 24.25 -8.93 32.87
CA ALA A 71 23.09 -9.68 32.42
C ALA A 71 23.32 -10.20 31.00
N GLY A 72 22.57 -11.23 30.58
CA GLY A 72 22.62 -11.73 29.21
C GLY A 72 21.38 -12.53 28.84
N ALA A 73 21.10 -12.62 27.54
CA ALA A 73 19.96 -13.32 26.98
C ALA A 73 20.33 -13.93 25.62
N GLY A 74 19.95 -15.19 25.41
CA GLY A 74 19.84 -15.75 24.06
C GLY A 74 18.50 -15.35 23.46
N SER A 75 18.51 -14.81 22.24
CA SER A 75 17.30 -14.40 21.53
C SER A 75 17.02 -15.27 20.31
N ARG A 76 15.75 -15.23 19.92
CA ARG A 76 15.14 -15.93 18.78
C ARG A 76 13.91 -15.14 18.31
N PHE A 77 14.14 -14.02 17.63
CA PHE A 77 13.09 -13.40 16.84
C PHE A 77 12.89 -14.18 15.53
N SER A 78 11.74 -13.94 14.91
CA SER A 78 11.51 -14.37 13.53
C SER A 78 10.42 -13.49 12.92
N GLY A 79 10.58 -13.12 11.67
CA GLY A 79 9.64 -12.23 11.01
C GLY A 79 9.61 -12.40 9.51
N LEU A 80 8.57 -11.84 8.90
CA LEU A 80 8.59 -11.60 7.47
C LEU A 80 9.61 -10.51 7.15
N THR A 81 10.28 -10.67 6.03
CA THR A 81 11.24 -9.73 5.46
C THR A 81 10.91 -9.51 3.99
N GLY A 82 11.37 -8.41 3.42
CA GLY A 82 11.21 -8.17 1.99
C GLY A 82 12.05 -7.02 1.50
N GLY A 83 12.25 -6.94 0.19
CA GLY A 83 13.20 -6.01 -0.38
C GLY A 83 13.43 -6.23 -1.87
N VAL A 84 14.59 -5.81 -2.34
CA VAL A 84 14.94 -5.71 -3.76
C VAL A 84 16.29 -6.32 -4.06
N GLN A 85 16.45 -6.82 -5.28
CA GLN A 85 17.69 -7.38 -5.80
C GLN A 85 17.94 -6.90 -7.23
N ALA A 86 19.21 -6.76 -7.60
CA ALA A 86 19.64 -6.51 -8.97
C ALA A 86 20.94 -7.27 -9.24
N GLY A 87 21.14 -7.72 -10.47
CA GLY A 87 22.33 -8.49 -10.80
C GLY A 87 22.55 -8.69 -12.28
N TYR A 88 23.62 -9.40 -12.58
CA TYR A 88 24.00 -9.79 -13.93
C TYR A 88 24.40 -11.26 -13.95
N ASN A 89 23.89 -11.98 -14.95
CA ASN A 89 24.20 -13.38 -15.21
C ASN A 89 24.90 -13.52 -16.57
N TRP A 90 25.87 -14.42 -16.64
CA TRP A 90 26.48 -14.89 -17.88
C TRP A 90 26.36 -16.42 -17.93
N VAL A 91 25.66 -16.93 -18.95
CA VAL A 91 25.51 -18.37 -19.15
C VAL A 91 26.29 -18.81 -20.38
N THR A 92 27.16 -19.80 -20.17
CA THR A 92 27.96 -20.39 -21.25
C THR A 92 27.13 -21.39 -22.06
N ARG A 93 27.62 -21.75 -23.27
CA ARG A 93 26.95 -22.75 -24.15
C ARG A 93 26.78 -24.14 -23.53
N SER A 94 27.44 -24.47 -22.42
CA SER A 94 27.25 -25.74 -21.71
C SER A 94 26.16 -25.70 -20.63
N GLY A 95 25.57 -24.53 -20.35
CA GLY A 95 24.62 -24.30 -19.26
C GLY A 95 25.25 -23.79 -17.96
N LEU A 96 26.59 -23.72 -17.85
CA LEU A 96 27.25 -23.11 -16.68
C LEU A 96 26.89 -21.62 -16.58
N LEU A 97 26.28 -21.22 -15.47
CA LEU A 97 26.04 -19.84 -15.08
C LEU A 97 27.14 -19.35 -14.15
N LEU A 98 27.65 -18.15 -14.44
CA LEU A 98 28.40 -17.31 -13.51
C LEU A 98 27.69 -15.95 -13.43
N GLY A 99 27.57 -15.37 -12.24
CA GLY A 99 26.90 -14.07 -12.08
C GLY A 99 27.26 -13.37 -10.78
N PHE A 100 26.74 -12.15 -10.64
CA PHE A 100 26.81 -11.36 -9.41
C PHE A 100 25.46 -10.73 -9.12
N GLU A 101 25.18 -10.54 -7.83
CA GLU A 101 23.91 -10.01 -7.32
C GLU A 101 24.16 -9.10 -6.12
N GLY A 102 23.51 -7.94 -6.11
CA GLY A 102 23.39 -7.07 -4.95
C GLY A 102 21.93 -7.02 -4.49
N ASP A 103 21.69 -7.11 -3.18
CA ASP A 103 20.34 -7.09 -2.63
C ASP A 103 20.26 -6.38 -1.27
N PHE A 104 19.10 -5.80 -1.00
CA PHE A 104 18.73 -5.21 0.29
C PHE A 104 17.42 -5.84 0.76
N SER A 105 17.37 -6.25 2.02
CA SER A 105 16.20 -6.85 2.68
C SER A 105 15.90 -6.07 3.97
N PHE A 106 14.63 -5.74 4.17
CA PHE A 106 14.15 -4.96 5.30
C PHE A 106 13.27 -5.82 6.21
N PRO A 107 13.29 -5.58 7.53
CA PRO A 107 12.38 -6.24 8.45
C PRO A 107 10.93 -5.79 8.23
N ASN A 108 9.98 -6.62 8.62
CA ASN A 108 8.61 -6.18 8.72
C ASN A 108 8.41 -5.07 9.78
N SER A 109 7.38 -4.24 9.59
CA SER A 109 6.93 -3.15 10.46
C SER A 109 6.67 -3.54 11.93
N LEU A 110 6.32 -4.80 12.22
CA LEU A 110 6.10 -5.27 13.60
C LEU A 110 7.41 -5.25 14.42
N THR A 111 7.39 -4.62 15.60
CA THR A 111 8.55 -4.47 16.50
C THR A 111 9.20 -5.80 16.91
N SER A 112 8.39 -6.86 17.05
CA SER A 112 8.85 -8.22 17.30
C SER A 112 9.76 -8.80 16.21
N ASN A 113 9.67 -8.27 14.99
CA ASN A 113 10.31 -8.83 13.80
C ASN A 113 11.67 -8.17 13.52
N HIS A 114 11.98 -7.06 14.21
CA HIS A 114 13.26 -6.34 14.12
C HIS A 114 14.02 -6.18 15.45
N THR A 115 13.43 -6.55 16.60
CA THR A 115 14.15 -6.57 17.88
C THR A 115 15.08 -7.78 17.93
N VAL A 116 16.39 -7.55 17.90
CA VAL A 116 17.40 -8.61 18.03
C VAL A 116 17.38 -9.19 19.44
N ALA A 117 17.53 -8.35 20.46
CA ALA A 117 17.37 -8.75 21.86
C ALA A 117 17.04 -7.53 22.75
N MET A 118 16.51 -7.79 23.94
CA MET A 118 16.16 -6.78 24.95
C MET A 118 16.65 -7.23 26.33
N LEU A 119 17.43 -6.38 27.00
CA LEU A 119 18.02 -6.63 28.32
C LEU A 119 17.58 -5.52 29.30
N ASN A 120 16.67 -5.91 30.21
CA ASN A 120 16.11 -5.05 31.24
C ASN A 120 17.01 -5.01 32.49
N ARG A 121 17.16 -3.83 33.11
CA ARG A 121 17.92 -3.58 34.34
C ARG A 121 17.16 -2.60 35.26
N PRO A 122 17.54 -2.48 36.54
CA PRO A 122 16.98 -1.45 37.42
C PRO A 122 17.28 -0.04 36.87
N GLY A 123 16.25 0.65 36.39
CA GLY A 123 16.35 2.01 35.86
C GLY A 123 16.74 2.16 34.37
N SER A 124 16.98 1.05 33.66
CA SER A 124 17.24 1.08 32.21
C SER A 124 16.77 -0.17 31.47
N SER A 125 16.46 -0.02 30.18
CA SER A 125 16.22 -1.11 29.24
C SER A 125 17.09 -0.90 28.02
N VAL A 126 17.94 -1.89 27.69
CA VAL A 126 18.76 -1.86 26.47
C VAL A 126 18.20 -2.83 25.45
N SER A 127 17.73 -2.31 24.32
CA SER A 127 17.28 -3.10 23.16
C SER A 127 18.20 -2.91 21.97
N GLU A 128 18.56 -4.01 21.32
CA GLU A 128 19.16 -4.02 19.99
C GLU A 128 18.08 -4.28 18.94
N LEU A 129 18.12 -3.52 17.86
CA LEU A 129 17.25 -3.71 16.70
C LEU A 129 18.09 -3.73 15.42
N TRP A 130 17.69 -4.54 14.44
CA TRP A 130 18.26 -4.52 13.10
C TRP A 130 17.34 -3.74 12.16
N ASP A 131 17.94 -2.84 11.38
CA ASP A 131 17.22 -1.87 10.55
C ASP A 131 17.17 -2.33 9.09
N TYR A 132 18.24 -2.98 8.59
CA TYR A 132 18.27 -3.67 7.29
C TYR A 132 19.38 -4.73 7.24
N VAL A 133 19.30 -5.64 6.26
CA VAL A 133 20.41 -6.50 5.84
C VAL A 133 20.63 -6.37 4.33
N ALA A 134 21.88 -6.31 3.90
CA ALA A 134 22.25 -6.21 2.49
C ALA A 134 23.43 -7.14 2.18
N SER A 135 23.59 -7.49 0.90
CA SER A 135 24.69 -8.33 0.47
C SER A 135 25.16 -8.04 -0.95
N ALA A 136 26.40 -8.44 -1.23
CA ALA A 136 27.01 -8.48 -2.55
C ALA A 136 27.61 -9.87 -2.76
N ARG A 137 26.97 -10.68 -3.59
CA ARG A 137 27.24 -12.11 -3.76
C ARG A 137 27.65 -12.47 -5.18
N GLY A 138 28.56 -13.42 -5.29
CA GLY A 138 28.73 -14.21 -6.51
C GLY A 138 27.64 -15.28 -6.62
N ARG A 139 27.36 -15.70 -7.86
CA ARG A 139 26.45 -16.80 -8.20
C ARG A 139 27.17 -17.76 -9.14
N ILE A 140 27.07 -19.07 -8.88
CA ILE A 140 27.54 -20.13 -9.76
C ILE A 140 26.47 -21.23 -9.83
N GLY A 141 26.13 -21.68 -11.04
CA GLY A 141 25.01 -22.60 -11.21
C GLY A 141 24.92 -23.27 -12.56
N TYR A 142 23.81 -23.95 -12.78
CA TYR A 142 23.49 -24.64 -14.03
C TYR A 142 22.08 -24.24 -14.51
N ALA A 143 22.02 -23.69 -15.72
CA ALA A 143 20.80 -23.34 -16.42
C ALA A 143 20.46 -24.43 -17.45
N GLN A 144 19.22 -24.94 -17.43
CA GLN A 144 18.72 -25.95 -18.35
C GLN A 144 17.28 -25.63 -18.75
N GLY A 145 17.12 -25.04 -19.93
CA GLY A 145 15.80 -24.56 -20.38
C GLY A 145 15.26 -23.47 -19.45
N ASP A 146 14.00 -23.60 -19.07
CA ASP A 146 13.29 -22.65 -18.21
C ASP A 146 13.68 -22.77 -16.71
N TRP A 147 14.71 -23.54 -16.36
CA TRP A 147 15.17 -23.74 -14.97
C TRP A 147 16.63 -23.34 -14.76
N LEU A 148 16.94 -22.81 -13.58
CA LEU A 148 18.27 -22.50 -13.09
C LEU A 148 18.43 -22.96 -11.64
N VAL A 149 19.45 -23.77 -11.35
CA VAL A 149 19.86 -24.10 -9.97
C VAL A 149 21.24 -23.52 -9.71
N TYR A 150 21.43 -22.82 -8.59
CA TYR A 150 22.68 -22.12 -8.29
C TYR A 150 23.04 -22.13 -6.81
N ALA A 151 24.34 -22.10 -6.53
CA ALA A 151 24.91 -21.73 -5.25
C ALA A 151 25.34 -20.24 -5.29
N THR A 152 25.37 -19.60 -4.12
CA THR A 152 25.69 -18.18 -4.00
C THR A 152 26.41 -17.89 -2.69
N GLY A 153 27.26 -16.86 -2.68
CA GLY A 153 27.92 -16.40 -1.47
C GLY A 153 28.78 -15.16 -1.70
N GLY A 154 29.13 -14.47 -0.62
CA GLY A 154 29.89 -13.22 -0.67
C GLY A 154 29.79 -12.39 0.60
N LEU A 155 29.98 -11.08 0.44
CA LEU A 155 29.96 -10.11 1.52
C LEU A 155 28.51 -9.83 1.95
N ALA A 156 28.27 -9.78 3.26
CA ALA A 156 27.02 -9.28 3.83
C ALA A 156 27.31 -8.13 4.81
N TRP A 157 26.35 -7.24 4.99
CA TRP A 157 26.36 -6.27 6.08
C TRP A 157 24.94 -6.01 6.57
N THR A 158 24.81 -5.65 7.85
CA THR A 158 23.53 -5.26 8.44
C THR A 158 23.69 -3.96 9.20
N GLY A 159 22.80 -3.01 8.93
CA GLY A 159 22.66 -1.80 9.72
C GLY A 159 21.63 -2.01 10.82
N GLY A 160 21.83 -1.39 11.97
CA GLY A 160 20.94 -1.49 13.11
C GLY A 160 21.19 -0.41 14.15
N ARG A 161 20.54 -0.55 15.30
CA ARG A 161 20.56 0.42 16.38
C ARG A 161 20.48 -0.25 17.74
N PHE A 162 21.23 0.30 18.69
CA PHE A 162 21.06 0.04 20.10
C PHE A 162 20.34 1.23 20.73
N ILE A 163 19.34 0.97 21.57
CA ILE A 163 18.59 1.96 22.31
C ILE A 163 18.70 1.61 23.79
N ASN A 164 19.16 2.56 24.60
CA ASN A 164 19.20 2.49 26.06
C ASN A 164 18.14 3.46 26.61
N THR A 165 16.96 2.93 26.90
CA THR A 165 15.84 3.67 27.49
C THR A 165 16.07 3.82 28.98
N THR A 166 16.05 5.05 29.48
CA THR A 166 16.25 5.39 30.90
C THR A 166 15.20 6.39 31.39
N ALA A 167 15.10 6.58 32.70
CA ALA A 167 14.26 7.64 33.28
C ALA A 167 14.67 9.08 32.89
N ALA A 168 15.84 9.27 32.28
CA ALA A 168 16.31 10.56 31.76
C ALA A 168 16.07 10.73 30.24
N GLY A 169 15.53 9.71 29.57
CA GLY A 169 15.35 9.64 28.11
C GLY A 169 16.06 8.46 27.46
N ASP A 170 15.94 8.38 26.13
CA ASP A 170 16.55 7.34 25.29
C ASP A 170 17.91 7.77 24.74
N GLU A 171 18.93 6.92 24.91
CA GLU A 171 20.20 7.04 24.18
C GLU A 171 20.23 6.06 23.01
N LYS A 172 20.22 6.58 21.76
CA LYS A 172 20.27 5.79 20.53
C LYS A 172 21.67 5.83 19.90
N LEU A 173 22.26 4.66 19.66
CA LEU A 173 23.52 4.47 18.95
C LEU A 173 23.28 3.63 17.69
N LEU A 174 23.73 4.11 16.53
CA LEU A 174 23.69 3.35 15.27
C LEU A 174 24.87 2.37 15.19
N THR A 175 24.68 1.26 14.50
CA THR A 175 25.72 0.26 14.24
C THR A 175 25.62 -0.29 12.82
N THR A 176 26.75 -0.70 12.28
CA THR A 176 26.83 -1.51 11.05
C THR A 176 27.77 -2.66 11.34
N ARG A 177 27.32 -3.89 11.11
CA ARG A 177 28.14 -5.10 11.19
C ARG A 177 28.48 -5.56 9.78
N VAL A 178 29.74 -5.92 9.55
CA VAL A 178 30.15 -6.66 8.35
C VAL A 178 30.01 -8.16 8.65
N GLY A 179 29.90 -8.97 7.61
CA GLY A 179 29.76 -10.41 7.72
C GLY A 179 29.90 -11.09 6.37
N TRP A 180 29.58 -12.38 6.35
CA TRP A 180 29.53 -13.18 5.14
C TRP A 180 28.16 -13.85 5.01
N THR A 181 27.81 -14.21 3.77
CA THR A 181 26.60 -14.94 3.46
C THR A 181 26.89 -16.05 2.46
N ALA A 182 26.19 -17.17 2.59
CA ALA A 182 26.21 -18.26 1.62
C ALA A 182 24.86 -18.96 1.56
N GLY A 183 24.56 -19.58 0.42
CA GLY A 183 23.31 -20.31 0.24
C GLY A 183 23.14 -20.88 -1.15
N ALA A 184 21.90 -21.24 -1.46
CA ALA A 184 21.52 -21.84 -2.73
C ALA A 184 20.09 -21.48 -3.08
N GLY A 185 19.78 -21.49 -4.37
CA GLY A 185 18.44 -21.23 -4.87
C GLY A 185 18.12 -21.97 -6.16
N ILE A 186 16.82 -22.00 -6.44
CA ILE A 186 16.25 -22.45 -7.70
C ILE A 186 15.44 -21.28 -8.28
N GLU A 187 15.68 -20.98 -9.55
CA GLU A 187 14.88 -20.04 -10.34
C GLU A 187 14.20 -20.79 -11.49
N ARG A 188 13.01 -20.31 -11.86
CA ARG A 188 12.28 -20.80 -13.01
C ARG A 188 11.66 -19.66 -13.80
N ALA A 189 11.91 -19.65 -15.10
CA ALA A 189 11.23 -18.78 -16.05
C ALA A 189 9.76 -19.19 -16.23
N PHE A 190 8.88 -18.21 -16.41
CA PHE A 190 7.44 -18.45 -16.64
C PHE A 190 6.79 -17.49 -17.66
N ALA A 191 7.48 -16.41 -18.03
CA ALA A 191 7.20 -15.56 -19.19
C ALA A 191 8.54 -15.09 -19.81
N PRO A 192 8.57 -14.56 -21.06
CA PRO A 192 9.81 -14.28 -21.79
C PRO A 192 10.86 -13.46 -21.04
N HIS A 193 10.46 -12.47 -20.22
CA HIS A 193 11.39 -11.71 -19.37
C HIS A 193 11.25 -11.99 -17.86
N TRP A 194 10.43 -12.94 -17.40
CA TRP A 194 10.14 -13.12 -15.95
C TRP A 194 10.51 -14.51 -15.40
N SER A 195 11.26 -14.52 -14.29
CA SER A 195 11.52 -15.70 -13.46
C SER A 195 11.04 -15.51 -12.03
N TRP A 196 10.54 -16.59 -11.41
CA TRP A 196 10.36 -16.66 -9.96
C TRP A 196 11.51 -17.44 -9.33
N ARG A 197 11.76 -17.19 -8.04
CA ARG A 197 12.87 -17.74 -7.28
C ARG A 197 12.42 -18.32 -5.95
N LEU A 198 13.06 -19.41 -5.52
CA LEU A 198 13.13 -19.81 -4.11
C LEU A 198 14.61 -19.88 -3.72
N GLU A 199 15.02 -19.14 -2.69
CA GLU A 199 16.41 -19.07 -2.22
C GLU A 199 16.48 -19.23 -0.69
N TYR A 200 17.47 -19.99 -0.23
CA TYR A 200 17.89 -20.08 1.15
C TYR A 200 19.24 -19.38 1.33
N LEU A 201 19.37 -18.53 2.35
CA LEU A 201 20.62 -17.90 2.76
C LEU A 201 20.89 -18.11 4.25
N TYR A 202 22.12 -18.47 4.57
CA TYR A 202 22.73 -18.28 5.88
C TYR A 202 23.62 -17.04 5.84
N SER A 203 23.52 -16.18 6.85
CA SER A 203 24.40 -15.02 7.03
C SER A 203 24.90 -14.94 8.46
N GLN A 204 26.19 -14.70 8.64
CA GLN A 204 26.83 -14.55 9.94
C GLN A 204 27.61 -13.24 9.98
N PHE A 205 27.38 -12.45 11.02
CA PHE A 205 27.95 -11.11 11.19
C PHE A 205 28.95 -11.06 12.35
N GLU A 206 29.82 -10.07 12.30
CA GLU A 206 30.75 -9.75 13.38
C GLU A 206 30.02 -9.43 14.69
N ASN A 207 30.72 -9.63 15.81
CA ASN A 207 30.25 -9.28 17.14
C ASN A 207 30.13 -7.77 17.27
N GLY A 208 28.90 -7.27 17.30
CA GLY A 208 28.59 -5.87 17.55
C GLY A 208 28.75 -5.56 19.04
N GLY A 209 29.17 -4.34 19.34
CA GLY A 209 29.29 -3.85 20.70
C GLY A 209 29.22 -2.33 20.77
N VAL A 210 28.62 -1.82 21.84
CA VAL A 210 28.52 -0.39 22.14
C VAL A 210 28.78 -0.12 23.62
N ARG A 211 29.04 1.15 23.92
CA ARG A 211 29.09 1.69 25.28
C ARG A 211 28.28 2.98 25.33
N PHE A 212 27.33 3.03 26.25
CA PHE A 212 26.43 4.15 26.49
C PHE A 212 27.05 5.17 27.45
N SER A 213 26.51 6.39 27.44
CA SER A 213 26.91 7.50 28.31
C SER A 213 26.85 7.17 29.80
N ASN A 214 25.88 6.35 30.22
CA ASN A 214 25.74 5.86 31.60
C ASN A 214 26.79 4.80 32.00
N GLY A 215 27.73 4.47 31.11
CA GLY A 215 28.80 3.51 31.34
C GLY A 215 28.43 2.05 31.08
N ALA A 216 27.17 1.74 30.78
CA ALA A 216 26.76 0.40 30.37
C ALA A 216 27.35 0.05 28.99
N SER A 217 27.78 -1.21 28.83
CA SER A 217 28.29 -1.75 27.57
C SER A 217 27.53 -3.01 27.20
N TYR A 218 27.03 -3.02 25.98
CA TYR A 218 26.26 -4.11 25.39
C TYR A 218 27.11 -4.76 24.29
N THR A 219 27.09 -6.08 24.19
CA THR A 219 27.69 -6.84 23.08
C THR A 219 26.79 -8.00 22.65
N SER A 220 26.80 -8.38 21.38
CA SER A 220 26.04 -9.55 20.90
C SER A 220 26.59 -10.19 19.62
N THR A 221 26.35 -11.50 19.48
CA THR A 221 26.46 -12.24 18.21
C THR A 221 25.20 -12.03 17.35
N LEU A 222 25.30 -12.19 16.03
CA LEU A 222 24.14 -12.12 15.13
C LEU A 222 24.29 -13.05 13.92
N GLU A 223 23.37 -14.00 13.79
CA GLU A 223 23.26 -14.96 12.69
C GLU A 223 21.84 -14.96 12.14
N PHE A 224 21.67 -15.00 10.82
CA PHE A 224 20.36 -15.10 10.16
C PHE A 224 20.26 -16.36 9.29
N GLN A 225 19.11 -17.03 9.41
CA GLN A 225 18.63 -18.03 8.46
C GLN A 225 17.42 -17.44 7.72
N THR A 226 17.52 -17.26 6.41
CA THR A 226 16.47 -16.65 5.58
C THR A 226 16.03 -17.61 4.47
N LEU A 227 14.72 -17.87 4.39
CA LEU A 227 14.09 -18.50 3.23
C LEU A 227 13.24 -17.45 2.52
N ARG A 228 13.46 -17.21 1.23
CA ARG A 228 12.73 -16.17 0.48
C ARG A 228 12.28 -16.61 -0.90
N VAL A 229 11.12 -16.07 -1.29
CA VAL A 229 10.57 -16.14 -2.65
C VAL A 229 10.87 -14.82 -3.35
N GLY A 230 11.46 -14.90 -4.53
CA GLY A 230 11.81 -13.74 -5.36
C GLY A 230 11.06 -13.74 -6.69
N LEU A 231 10.98 -12.56 -7.29
CA LEU A 231 10.44 -12.32 -8.63
C LEU A 231 11.40 -11.37 -9.36
N ASN A 232 11.94 -11.82 -10.49
CA ASN A 232 12.93 -11.11 -11.29
C ASN A 232 12.37 -10.80 -12.68
N ARG A 233 12.59 -9.57 -13.17
CA ARG A 233 12.44 -9.20 -14.58
C ARG A 233 13.82 -9.02 -15.23
N LYS A 234 14.07 -9.70 -16.34
CA LYS A 234 15.22 -9.51 -17.23
C LYS A 234 15.09 -8.17 -17.96
N LEU A 235 16.20 -7.45 -18.08
CA LEU A 235 16.29 -6.19 -18.81
C LEU A 235 17.12 -6.39 -20.09
N ASP A 236 16.44 -6.53 -21.23
CA ASP A 236 17.06 -6.64 -22.54
C ASP A 236 17.22 -5.25 -23.18
N PHE A 237 18.45 -4.91 -23.55
CA PHE A 237 18.81 -3.60 -24.11
C PHE A 237 19.04 -3.65 -25.62
N ALA A 238 18.76 -2.55 -26.30
CA ALA A 238 18.98 -2.36 -27.73
C ALA A 238 20.47 -2.32 -28.08
N ASP A 239 20.81 -2.85 -29.26
CA ASP A 239 22.20 -2.93 -29.73
C ASP A 239 22.66 -1.56 -30.27
N GLY A 240 23.32 -0.78 -29.42
CA GLY A 240 23.80 0.56 -29.74
C GLY A 240 24.45 1.28 -28.56
N PRO A 241 24.84 2.56 -28.70
CA PRO A 241 25.41 3.37 -27.61
C PRO A 241 24.34 3.87 -26.62
N ASP A 242 23.07 3.89 -27.02
CA ASP A 242 21.95 4.34 -26.19
C ASP A 242 21.41 3.17 -25.35
N LEU A 243 21.37 3.33 -24.01
CA LEU A 243 20.73 2.37 -23.10
C LEU A 243 19.19 2.44 -23.20
N LYS A 244 18.65 1.89 -24.29
CA LYS A 244 17.21 1.76 -24.56
C LYS A 244 16.78 0.31 -24.35
N LEU A 245 15.63 0.08 -23.72
CA LEU A 245 15.08 -1.27 -23.52
C LEU A 245 14.40 -1.78 -24.80
N LYS A 246 14.43 -3.10 -25.01
CA LYS A 246 13.82 -3.79 -26.17
C LYS A 246 12.31 -4.06 -26.02
N SER A 247 11.79 -4.04 -24.80
CA SER A 247 10.39 -4.30 -24.42
C SER A 247 9.89 -3.26 -23.41
N ASP A 248 8.57 -3.01 -23.34
CA ASP A 248 7.99 -2.12 -22.31
C ASP A 248 7.99 -2.86 -20.96
N PRO A 249 8.64 -2.34 -19.90
CA PRO A 249 8.73 -3.02 -18.61
C PRO A 249 7.40 -3.30 -17.92
N SER A 250 6.33 -2.59 -18.30
CA SER A 250 4.98 -2.80 -17.77
C SER A 250 4.17 -3.88 -18.50
N ASP A 251 4.69 -4.49 -19.58
CA ASP A 251 4.01 -5.61 -20.25
C ASP A 251 4.09 -6.89 -19.37
N PRO A 252 2.97 -7.47 -18.90
CA PRO A 252 2.98 -8.72 -18.16
C PRO A 252 3.24 -9.95 -19.04
N GLU A 253 3.20 -9.83 -20.38
CA GLU A 253 3.43 -10.93 -21.32
C GLU A 253 2.47 -12.13 -21.10
N SER A 254 1.34 -11.91 -20.43
CA SER A 254 0.34 -12.92 -20.07
C SER A 254 -1.06 -12.32 -19.89
N ASP A 255 -2.07 -13.15 -20.13
CA ASP A 255 -3.51 -12.91 -19.91
C ASP A 255 -4.01 -13.44 -18.56
N ARG A 256 -3.17 -14.20 -17.84
CA ARG A 256 -3.51 -14.88 -16.58
C ARG A 256 -2.89 -14.23 -15.35
N TRP A 257 -2.03 -13.23 -15.50
CA TRP A 257 -1.49 -12.47 -14.39
C TRP A 257 -1.08 -11.06 -14.85
N GLU A 258 -1.10 -10.11 -13.94
CA GLU A 258 -0.71 -8.73 -14.17
C GLU A 258 0.19 -8.27 -13.00
N ILE A 259 1.17 -7.41 -13.31
CA ILE A 259 2.06 -6.81 -12.31
C ILE A 259 1.98 -5.30 -12.47
N HIS A 260 1.74 -4.61 -11.35
CA HIS A 260 1.81 -3.16 -11.28
C HIS A 260 2.84 -2.73 -10.25
N GLY A 261 3.46 -1.58 -10.49
CA GLY A 261 4.37 -0.93 -9.55
C GLY A 261 3.91 0.48 -9.26
N GLN A 262 4.20 0.98 -8.06
CA GLN A 262 4.17 2.41 -7.78
C GLN A 262 5.24 2.80 -6.76
N ALA A 263 5.72 4.03 -6.87
CA ALA A 263 6.57 4.69 -5.89
C ALA A 263 6.03 6.10 -5.62
N THR A 264 5.96 6.48 -4.34
CA THR A 264 5.46 7.79 -3.91
C THR A 264 6.40 8.39 -2.87
N VAL A 265 6.83 9.63 -3.11
CA VAL A 265 7.46 10.50 -2.10
C VAL A 265 6.50 11.65 -1.84
N ILE A 266 6.21 11.95 -0.57
CA ILE A 266 5.48 13.16 -0.16
C ILE A 266 6.34 13.89 0.88
N GLY A 267 6.75 15.11 0.58
CA GLY A 267 7.32 16.04 1.56
C GLY A 267 6.27 17.07 1.98
N GLN A 268 6.10 17.31 3.28
CA GLN A 268 5.20 18.32 3.82
C GLN A 268 5.92 19.21 4.84
N GLY A 269 5.54 20.49 4.90
CA GLY A 269 6.00 21.37 5.97
C GLY A 269 5.13 22.60 6.18
N TYR A 270 5.32 23.25 7.34
CA TYR A 270 4.60 24.47 7.72
C TYR A 270 5.53 25.47 8.43
N PRO A 271 5.30 26.79 8.25
CA PRO A 271 5.98 27.82 9.03
C PRO A 271 5.42 27.87 10.46
N SER A 272 6.17 28.46 11.39
CA SER A 272 5.75 28.58 12.79
C SER A 272 4.41 29.32 12.93
N PHE A 273 3.49 28.77 13.72
CA PHE A 273 2.14 29.30 13.92
C PHE A 273 1.86 29.62 15.40
N ARG A 274 0.73 30.26 15.67
CA ARG A 274 0.33 30.62 17.04
C ARG A 274 -0.23 29.40 17.79
N ALA A 275 0.42 29.02 18.90
CA ALA A 275 -0.19 28.26 19.98
C ALA A 275 0.34 28.79 21.32
N PRO A 276 -0.50 29.30 22.24
CA PRO A 276 -0.06 29.75 23.56
C PRO A 276 0.44 28.63 24.48
N TYR A 277 0.11 27.37 24.16
CA TYR A 277 0.49 26.17 24.90
C TYR A 277 0.49 24.93 23.99
N THR A 278 1.24 23.91 24.40
CA THR A 278 1.38 22.60 23.75
C THR A 278 1.40 21.50 24.81
N GLY A 279 0.81 20.35 24.50
CA GLY A 279 0.91 19.12 25.28
C GLY A 279 1.09 17.89 24.38
N THR A 280 0.83 16.71 24.93
CA THR A 280 1.24 15.41 24.35
C THR A 280 0.82 15.21 22.89
N ASN A 281 -0.47 15.40 22.58
CA ASN A 281 -1.00 15.21 21.23
C ASN A 281 -1.36 16.56 20.58
N SER A 282 -0.47 17.56 20.72
CA SER A 282 -0.57 18.86 20.06
C SER A 282 0.31 18.93 18.79
N LEU A 283 -0.16 19.62 17.76
CA LEU A 283 0.68 19.99 16.62
C LEU A 283 1.72 21.02 17.08
N THR A 284 3.00 20.80 16.79
CA THR A 284 4.08 21.66 17.27
C THR A 284 4.04 23.06 16.61
N PRO A 285 4.06 24.18 17.36
CA PRO A 285 3.98 25.53 16.78
C PRO A 285 5.29 26.04 16.17
N ALA A 286 6.42 25.37 16.42
CA ALA A 286 7.66 25.60 15.70
C ALA A 286 7.55 25.06 14.27
N ARG A 287 8.22 25.70 13.30
CA ARG A 287 8.26 25.23 11.91
C ARG A 287 8.74 23.78 11.83
N GLN A 288 8.10 22.97 11.00
CA GLN A 288 8.47 21.57 10.77
C GLN A 288 8.43 21.26 9.27
N PHE A 289 9.30 20.33 8.84
CA PHE A 289 9.20 19.61 7.58
C PHE A 289 9.37 18.12 7.89
N GLN A 290 8.62 17.26 7.20
CA GLN A 290 8.69 15.80 7.28
C GLN A 290 8.45 15.21 5.89
N GLU A 291 8.86 13.95 5.70
CA GLU A 291 8.65 13.20 4.47
C GLU A 291 8.09 11.80 4.73
N THR A 292 7.32 11.28 3.78
CA THR A 292 6.84 9.89 3.72
C THR A 292 7.17 9.29 2.37
N TRP A 293 7.69 8.06 2.36
CA TRP A 293 8.03 7.31 1.15
C TRP A 293 7.37 5.94 1.18
N SER A 294 6.71 5.57 0.08
CA SER A 294 6.15 4.24 -0.11
C SER A 294 6.50 3.70 -1.49
N ASN A 295 6.72 2.39 -1.57
CA ASN A 295 6.77 1.65 -2.83
C ASN A 295 5.84 0.47 -2.68
N SER A 296 5.04 0.20 -3.71
CA SER A 296 4.11 -0.92 -3.73
C SER A 296 4.32 -1.70 -5.01
N LEU A 297 4.51 -3.02 -4.89
CA LEU A 297 4.38 -3.94 -6.01
C LEU A 297 3.04 -4.67 -5.86
N PHE A 298 2.34 -4.90 -6.96
CA PHE A 298 1.11 -5.69 -6.99
C PHE A 298 1.36 -6.89 -7.91
N ILE A 299 1.05 -8.08 -7.41
CA ILE A 299 1.19 -9.34 -8.13
C ILE A 299 -0.17 -10.01 -8.12
N ASN A 300 -0.85 -9.96 -9.26
CA ASN A 300 -2.26 -10.32 -9.40
C ASN A 300 -2.35 -11.51 -10.37
N ALA A 301 -3.02 -12.60 -10.00
CA ALA A 301 -3.05 -13.81 -10.83
C ALA A 301 -4.39 -14.56 -10.83
N ARG A 302 -4.75 -15.11 -11.98
CA ARG A 302 -5.89 -16.00 -12.20
C ARG A 302 -5.48 -17.44 -11.89
N LEU A 303 -6.17 -18.05 -10.94
CA LEU A 303 -5.93 -19.42 -10.51
C LEU A 303 -6.90 -20.41 -11.16
N TRP A 304 -8.16 -20.01 -11.36
CA TRP A 304 -9.21 -20.77 -12.06
C TRP A 304 -10.30 -19.81 -12.54
N ASP A 305 -11.42 -20.32 -13.08
CA ASP A 305 -12.50 -19.48 -13.61
C ASP A 305 -13.18 -18.64 -12.51
N GLY A 306 -13.21 -17.32 -12.72
CA GLY A 306 -13.59 -16.32 -11.71
C GLY A 306 -12.70 -16.29 -10.45
N GLY A 307 -11.66 -17.11 -10.34
CA GLY A 307 -10.81 -17.27 -9.15
C GLY A 307 -9.48 -16.55 -9.27
N GLU A 308 -9.28 -15.52 -8.45
CA GLU A 308 -8.16 -14.57 -8.56
C GLU A 308 -7.44 -14.40 -7.20
N VAL A 309 -6.12 -14.28 -7.21
CA VAL A 309 -5.31 -13.98 -6.02
C VAL A 309 -4.56 -12.67 -6.20
N TYR A 310 -4.50 -11.88 -5.14
CA TYR A 310 -3.87 -10.56 -5.09
C TYR A 310 -2.85 -10.52 -3.96
N TYR A 311 -1.61 -10.14 -4.27
CA TYR A 311 -0.55 -9.96 -3.30
C TYR A 311 0.15 -8.61 -3.51
N ASN A 312 0.20 -7.81 -2.44
CA ASN A 312 0.77 -6.47 -2.44
C ASN A 312 1.80 -6.32 -1.29
N PRO A 313 3.08 -6.64 -1.55
CA PRO A 313 4.17 -6.19 -0.70
C PRO A 313 4.43 -4.69 -0.88
N GLU A 314 4.64 -3.99 0.22
CA GLU A 314 5.08 -2.60 0.26
C GLU A 314 6.40 -2.43 1.03
N LEU A 315 7.18 -1.40 0.67
CA LEU A 315 8.24 -0.82 1.50
C LEU A 315 7.79 0.57 1.94
N LEU A 316 7.88 0.86 3.24
CA LEU A 316 7.32 2.05 3.89
C LEU A 316 8.38 2.76 4.75
N GLN A 317 8.54 4.08 4.58
CA GLN A 317 9.45 4.92 5.36
C GLN A 317 8.81 6.29 5.66
N GLY A 318 9.29 6.97 6.70
CA GLY A 318 9.08 8.39 6.95
C GLY A 318 8.24 8.67 8.18
N PHE A 319 7.75 9.90 8.28
CA PHE A 319 7.00 10.39 9.44
C PHE A 319 5.90 11.37 9.03
N GLY A 320 4.79 11.39 9.77
CA GLY A 320 3.85 12.50 9.74
C GLY A 320 4.39 13.78 10.37
N LEU A 321 3.78 14.92 10.01
CA LEU A 321 3.93 16.17 10.74
C LEU A 321 3.55 15.96 12.22
N SER A 322 4.45 16.37 13.12
CA SER A 322 4.39 16.04 14.57
C SER A 322 4.05 14.57 14.85
N ASN A 323 4.58 13.63 14.07
CA ASN A 323 4.29 12.19 14.16
C ASN A 323 2.78 11.88 14.06
N THR A 324 2.10 12.62 13.18
CA THR A 324 0.66 12.51 12.84
C THR A 324 -0.29 13.03 13.94
N VAL A 325 0.18 13.36 15.15
CA VAL A 325 -0.66 13.95 16.22
C VAL A 325 -0.92 15.45 15.99
N GLY A 326 -1.97 15.97 16.64
CA GLY A 326 -2.31 17.39 16.67
C GLY A 326 -3.34 17.87 15.65
N LEU A 327 -3.92 16.95 14.87
CA LEU A 327 -4.97 17.17 13.89
C LEU A 327 -6.03 16.08 13.99
N GLY A 328 -7.31 16.43 13.85
CA GLY A 328 -8.39 15.44 13.69
C GLY A 328 -8.32 14.81 12.30
N GLY A 329 -8.34 15.64 11.25
CA GLY A 329 -8.03 15.27 9.87
C GLY A 329 -6.55 15.51 9.55
N PHE A 330 -5.69 14.52 9.78
CA PHE A 330 -4.26 14.64 9.54
C PHE A 330 -3.92 14.83 8.04
N ALA A 331 -2.84 15.57 7.78
CA ALA A 331 -2.58 16.23 6.50
C ALA A 331 -2.07 15.32 5.36
N ASN A 332 -1.77 14.05 5.62
CA ASN A 332 -1.22 13.12 4.63
C ASN A 332 -1.60 11.68 4.97
N GLY A 333 -2.44 11.06 4.14
CA GLY A 333 -2.83 9.65 4.26
C GLY A 333 -1.66 8.67 4.31
N GLU A 334 -0.52 8.94 3.64
CA GLU A 334 0.66 8.07 3.70
C GLU A 334 1.38 8.14 5.05
N ALA A 335 1.18 9.18 5.86
CA ALA A 335 1.72 9.25 7.23
C ALA A 335 1.07 8.23 8.18
N GLN A 336 -0.10 7.69 7.84
CA GLN A 336 -0.70 6.51 8.48
C GLN A 336 0.23 5.30 8.38
N LYS A 337 0.93 5.16 7.24
CA LYS A 337 1.81 4.03 6.93
C LYS A 337 3.26 4.25 7.36
N SER A 338 3.59 5.40 7.96
CA SER A 338 4.96 5.89 8.11
C SER A 338 5.23 6.48 9.50
N ASP A 339 5.82 5.68 10.38
CA ASP A 339 6.49 6.08 11.63
C ASP A 339 7.86 5.38 11.71
N PHE A 340 8.62 5.50 10.62
CA PHE A 340 9.70 4.58 10.25
C PHE A 340 10.96 5.34 9.79
N PRO A 341 12.06 5.38 10.57
CA PRO A 341 13.28 6.13 10.22
C PRO A 341 14.13 5.49 9.11
N TYR A 342 13.70 4.37 8.54
CA TYR A 342 14.29 3.61 7.44
C TYR A 342 13.18 2.71 6.84
N PRO A 343 13.38 2.03 5.70
CA PRO A 343 12.32 1.25 5.08
C PRO A 343 11.94 0.03 5.92
N HIS A 344 10.65 -0.14 6.19
CA HIS A 344 10.08 -1.40 6.69
C HIS A 344 9.28 -2.10 5.59
N TYR A 345 9.40 -3.43 5.55
CA TYR A 345 8.57 -4.29 4.71
C TYR A 345 7.16 -4.45 5.29
N ASN A 346 6.15 -4.55 4.44
CA ASN A 346 4.82 -4.97 4.85
C ASN A 346 4.12 -5.82 3.79
N THR A 347 3.46 -6.90 4.22
CA THR A 347 2.35 -7.47 3.45
C THR A 347 1.15 -6.56 3.66
N SER A 348 0.94 -5.62 2.75
CA SER A 348 -0.20 -4.70 2.84
C SER A 348 -1.49 -5.38 2.41
N ARG A 349 -1.46 -6.17 1.34
CA ARG A 349 -2.62 -6.96 0.91
C ARG A 349 -2.20 -8.38 0.55
N LEU A 350 -3.04 -9.35 0.94
CA LEU A 350 -2.95 -10.74 0.51
C LEU A 350 -4.36 -11.34 0.62
N PHE A 351 -5.05 -11.50 -0.52
CA PHE A 351 -6.42 -12.01 -0.53
C PHE A 351 -6.73 -12.87 -1.75
N LEU A 352 -7.70 -13.77 -1.56
CA LEU A 352 -8.35 -14.53 -2.61
C LEU A 352 -9.69 -13.85 -2.94
N ARG A 353 -10.03 -13.81 -4.23
CA ARG A 353 -11.30 -13.33 -4.77
C ARG A 353 -11.93 -14.45 -5.62
N GLN A 354 -13.24 -14.63 -5.48
CA GLN A 354 -14.04 -15.47 -6.36
C GLN A 354 -15.22 -14.66 -6.89
N THR A 355 -15.31 -14.53 -8.22
CA THR A 355 -16.45 -13.94 -8.91
C THR A 355 -17.36 -15.05 -9.43
N PHE A 356 -18.67 -14.89 -9.25
CA PHE A 356 -19.72 -15.71 -9.84
C PHE A 356 -20.57 -14.83 -10.76
N GLY A 357 -20.45 -15.02 -12.07
CA GLY A 357 -21.30 -14.37 -13.06
C GLY A 357 -22.70 -15.00 -13.11
N PHE A 358 -23.73 -14.18 -13.32
CA PHE A 358 -25.12 -14.63 -13.49
C PHE A 358 -25.61 -14.58 -14.94
N GLY A 359 -24.70 -14.34 -15.89
CA GLY A 359 -24.99 -14.21 -17.32
C GLY A 359 -25.62 -12.87 -17.72
N GLY A 360 -25.80 -12.69 -19.03
CA GLY A 360 -26.51 -11.58 -19.63
C GLY A 360 -25.58 -10.51 -20.21
N GLU A 361 -25.68 -9.29 -19.68
CA GLU A 361 -24.84 -8.17 -20.12
C GLU A 361 -23.44 -8.27 -19.51
N GLN A 362 -22.41 -8.19 -20.35
CA GLN A 362 -21.00 -8.28 -19.96
C GLN A 362 -20.28 -6.95 -20.19
N GLU A 363 -19.46 -6.56 -19.22
CA GLU A 363 -18.58 -5.39 -19.31
C GLU A 363 -17.11 -5.81 -19.46
N GLN A 364 -16.31 -4.91 -20.02
CA GLN A 364 -14.86 -5.07 -20.14
C GLN A 364 -14.18 -4.30 -19.01
N LEU A 365 -13.61 -5.02 -18.06
CA LEU A 365 -12.75 -4.46 -17.02
C LEU A 365 -11.36 -4.19 -17.57
N GLY A 366 -10.79 -3.04 -17.19
CA GLY A 366 -9.39 -2.69 -17.43
C GLY A 366 -8.45 -3.31 -16.41
N SER A 367 -7.17 -3.34 -16.76
CA SER A 367 -6.07 -3.72 -15.85
C SER A 367 -5.89 -2.68 -14.75
N GLY A 368 -5.43 -3.09 -13.56
CA GLY A 368 -5.09 -2.17 -12.48
C GLY A 368 -4.66 -2.86 -11.20
N GLN A 369 -4.10 -2.07 -10.28
CA GLN A 369 -3.42 -2.52 -9.07
C GLN A 369 -4.18 -3.60 -8.26
N LEU A 370 -5.52 -3.57 -8.23
CA LEU A 370 -6.38 -4.55 -7.51
C LEU A 370 -7.50 -5.15 -8.38
N GLN A 371 -7.37 -5.11 -9.71
CA GLN A 371 -8.34 -5.63 -10.68
C GLN A 371 -7.61 -6.18 -11.91
N LEU A 372 -7.91 -7.42 -12.30
CA LEU A 372 -7.32 -8.01 -13.52
C LEU A 372 -8.19 -7.69 -14.73
N SER A 373 -7.57 -7.31 -15.86
CA SER A 373 -8.28 -7.00 -17.11
C SER A 373 -9.02 -8.22 -17.66
N GLY A 374 -10.24 -8.04 -18.16
CA GLY A 374 -11.07 -9.16 -18.63
C GLY A 374 -12.54 -8.81 -18.76
N LYS A 375 -13.33 -9.75 -19.26
CA LYS A 375 -14.79 -9.60 -19.31
C LYS A 375 -15.43 -10.24 -18.09
N GLN A 376 -16.46 -9.59 -17.54
CA GLN A 376 -17.29 -10.11 -16.45
C GLN A 376 -18.75 -9.76 -16.69
N ASP A 377 -19.68 -10.60 -16.21
CA ASP A 377 -21.10 -10.26 -16.19
C ASP A 377 -21.31 -9.03 -15.30
N VAL A 378 -22.10 -8.07 -15.77
CA VAL A 378 -22.56 -6.91 -14.97
C VAL A 378 -23.40 -7.39 -13.78
N SER A 379 -24.18 -8.46 -13.98
CA SER A 379 -24.88 -9.17 -12.91
C SER A 379 -23.97 -10.24 -12.31
N ARG A 380 -23.37 -9.97 -11.15
CA ARG A 380 -22.40 -10.88 -10.51
C ARG A 380 -22.40 -10.81 -8.98
N LEU A 381 -21.98 -11.90 -8.34
CA LEU A 381 -21.60 -11.95 -6.93
C LEU A 381 -20.08 -12.15 -6.82
N THR A 382 -19.38 -11.21 -6.18
CA THR A 382 -17.95 -11.31 -5.88
C THR A 382 -17.76 -11.56 -4.38
N LEU A 383 -17.03 -12.61 -4.02
CA LEU A 383 -16.58 -12.88 -2.66
C LEU A 383 -15.07 -12.60 -2.56
N GLN A 384 -14.61 -12.01 -1.46
CA GLN A 384 -13.19 -11.75 -1.21
C GLN A 384 -12.84 -12.09 0.25
N ILE A 385 -11.67 -12.69 0.48
CA ILE A 385 -11.19 -13.04 1.83
C ILE A 385 -9.66 -12.94 1.94
N GLY A 386 -9.17 -12.34 3.02
CA GLY A 386 -7.73 -12.17 3.27
C GLY A 386 -7.39 -10.92 4.07
N LYS A 387 -6.17 -10.40 3.90
CA LYS A 387 -5.71 -9.11 4.46
C LYS A 387 -5.88 -7.99 3.44
N PHE A 388 -6.62 -6.92 3.79
CA PHE A 388 -6.79 -5.70 2.99
C PHE A 388 -7.38 -4.55 3.84
N PRO A 389 -7.21 -3.27 3.46
CA PRO A 389 -7.98 -2.15 4.02
C PRO A 389 -9.49 -2.31 3.83
N VAL A 390 -10.30 -1.90 4.81
CA VAL A 390 -11.77 -1.82 4.62
C VAL A 390 -12.13 -0.88 3.46
N LEU A 391 -11.39 0.23 3.31
CA LEU A 391 -11.60 1.21 2.26
C LEU A 391 -11.19 0.74 0.85
N ASP A 392 -10.58 -0.44 0.67
CA ASP A 392 -10.40 -1.02 -0.68
C ASP A 392 -11.74 -1.45 -1.30
N VAL A 393 -12.73 -1.80 -0.47
CA VAL A 393 -14.03 -2.33 -0.90
C VAL A 393 -15.17 -1.32 -0.70
N PHE A 394 -15.03 -0.42 0.28
CA PHE A 394 -16.08 0.54 0.67
C PHE A 394 -15.68 1.99 0.38
N ASP A 395 -16.68 2.85 0.14
CA ASP A 395 -16.51 4.28 -0.17
C ASP A 395 -15.67 4.54 -1.44
N GLY A 396 -15.99 3.86 -2.55
CA GLY A 396 -15.27 3.96 -3.83
C GLY A 396 -15.46 5.26 -4.61
N ASN A 397 -15.20 6.43 -3.99
CA ASN A 397 -15.41 7.75 -4.59
C ASN A 397 -14.48 8.03 -5.78
N ALA A 398 -15.02 8.57 -6.87
CA ALA A 398 -14.26 8.77 -8.13
C ALA A 398 -13.24 9.92 -8.14
N TYR A 399 -13.25 10.84 -7.16
CA TYR A 399 -12.44 12.08 -7.19
C TYR A 399 -11.57 12.34 -5.96
N ALA A 400 -11.67 11.49 -4.94
CA ALA A 400 -10.90 11.61 -3.70
C ALA A 400 -10.86 10.24 -3.01
N LYS A 401 -9.87 9.41 -3.33
CA LYS A 401 -9.76 8.03 -2.83
C LYS A 401 -8.34 7.56 -2.54
N ASP A 402 -7.31 8.08 -3.20
CA ASP A 402 -5.92 7.69 -2.96
C ASP A 402 -5.03 8.90 -2.63
N ALA A 403 -4.45 8.91 -1.43
CA ALA A 403 -3.50 9.94 -0.99
C ALA A 403 -2.21 10.01 -1.85
N ARG A 404 -1.95 9.02 -2.71
CA ARG A 404 -0.86 9.04 -3.71
C ARG A 404 -1.20 9.80 -4.99
N LYS A 405 -2.49 10.02 -5.29
CA LYS A 405 -2.97 10.55 -6.59
C LYS A 405 -3.92 11.74 -6.47
N ASP A 406 -4.81 11.72 -5.50
CA ASP A 406 -5.84 12.73 -5.25
C ASP A 406 -5.39 13.68 -4.12
N PHE A 407 -6.32 14.03 -3.22
CA PHE A 407 -6.08 14.79 -2.00
C PHE A 407 -5.30 14.00 -0.94
N MET A 408 -4.43 14.68 -0.19
CA MET A 408 -3.60 14.09 0.86
C MET A 408 -4.31 14.04 2.22
N ASN A 409 -5.18 15.01 2.55
CA ASN A 409 -5.82 15.07 3.86
C ASN A 409 -6.79 13.90 4.10
N TRP A 410 -6.66 13.25 5.26
CA TRP A 410 -7.48 12.13 5.67
C TRP A 410 -8.98 12.35 5.49
N SER A 411 -9.51 13.49 5.96
CA SER A 411 -10.95 13.76 5.95
C SER A 411 -11.52 14.13 4.56
N ILE A 412 -10.67 14.12 3.53
CA ILE A 412 -11.05 14.39 2.13
C ILE A 412 -11.06 13.09 1.34
N TRP A 413 -9.98 12.30 1.36
CA TRP A 413 -9.92 11.02 0.64
C TRP A 413 -10.61 9.86 1.36
N ALA A 414 -10.77 9.95 2.69
CA ALA A 414 -11.48 8.99 3.53
C ALA A 414 -12.64 9.66 4.30
N PRO A 415 -13.67 8.89 4.71
CA PRO A 415 -14.80 9.42 5.47
C PRO A 415 -14.43 9.54 6.95
N GLY A 416 -13.91 10.71 7.36
CA GLY A 416 -13.19 10.89 8.62
C GLY A 416 -13.84 10.37 9.93
N ALA A 417 -15.17 10.33 10.04
CA ALA A 417 -15.85 9.77 11.23
C ALA A 417 -16.12 8.26 11.18
N PHE A 418 -15.66 7.54 10.15
CA PHE A 418 -15.76 6.08 10.05
C PHE A 418 -14.62 5.42 10.82
N ASP A 419 -14.91 4.97 12.04
CA ASP A 419 -14.01 4.18 12.88
C ASP A 419 -13.98 2.73 12.37
N TYR A 420 -13.34 2.49 11.22
CA TYR A 420 -13.30 1.18 10.57
C TYR A 420 -12.20 0.27 11.13
N ALA A 421 -12.37 -1.05 11.05
CA ALA A 421 -11.38 -2.00 11.55
C ALA A 421 -10.04 -1.91 10.79
N ALA A 422 -8.94 -1.64 11.51
CA ALA A 422 -7.59 -1.65 10.96
C ALA A 422 -6.50 -1.65 12.05
N ASP A 423 -5.36 -2.26 11.73
CA ASP A 423 -4.07 -2.06 12.40
C ASP A 423 -3.53 -0.63 12.15
N LYS A 424 -2.42 -0.26 12.81
CA LYS A 424 -1.77 1.05 12.65
C LYS A 424 -1.50 1.47 11.20
N LEU A 425 -1.39 0.53 10.26
CA LEU A 425 -1.05 0.79 8.85
C LEU A 425 -2.27 0.85 7.91
N GLY A 426 -3.50 0.79 8.46
CA GLY A 426 -4.74 0.87 7.67
C GLY A 426 -5.32 -0.48 7.24
N LEU A 427 -4.86 -1.59 7.81
CA LEU A 427 -5.10 -2.93 7.26
C LEU A 427 -5.83 -3.84 8.24
N THR A 428 -6.70 -4.72 7.77
CA THR A 428 -7.36 -5.73 8.60
C THR A 428 -7.44 -7.07 7.87
N TYR A 429 -7.81 -8.13 8.59
CA TYR A 429 -8.21 -9.40 8.01
C TYR A 429 -9.73 -9.46 7.98
N GLY A 430 -10.31 -9.81 6.83
CA GLY A 430 -11.76 -9.87 6.70
C GLY A 430 -12.24 -10.67 5.50
N ALA A 431 -13.56 -10.73 5.38
CA ALA A 431 -14.26 -11.29 4.25
C ALA A 431 -15.38 -10.33 3.80
N THR A 432 -15.56 -10.17 2.49
CA THR A 432 -16.62 -9.36 1.89
C THR A 432 -17.39 -10.11 0.83
N ALA A 433 -18.63 -9.68 0.60
CA ALA A 433 -19.50 -10.09 -0.49
C ALA A 433 -20.07 -8.85 -1.18
N GLU A 434 -19.92 -8.78 -2.50
CA GLU A 434 -20.46 -7.73 -3.36
C GLU A 434 -21.44 -8.33 -4.37
N LEU A 435 -22.71 -7.95 -4.28
CA LEU A 435 -23.71 -8.20 -5.31
C LEU A 435 -23.77 -6.99 -6.23
N ASN A 436 -23.15 -7.09 -7.40
CA ASN A 436 -23.13 -6.03 -8.42
C ASN A 436 -24.28 -6.23 -9.41
N GLN A 437 -24.93 -5.12 -9.78
CA GLN A 437 -25.98 -5.02 -10.80
C GLN A 437 -25.78 -3.75 -11.63
N LYS A 438 -26.53 -3.58 -12.73
CA LYS A 438 -26.31 -2.48 -13.68
C LYS A 438 -26.43 -1.09 -13.05
N SER A 439 -27.45 -0.85 -12.22
CA SER A 439 -27.74 0.45 -11.61
C SER A 439 -27.45 0.53 -10.11
N TRP A 440 -26.94 -0.53 -9.49
CA TRP A 440 -26.61 -0.56 -8.07
C TRP A 440 -25.62 -1.67 -7.72
N ALA A 441 -24.95 -1.54 -6.58
CA ALA A 441 -24.20 -2.62 -5.95
C ALA A 441 -24.49 -2.65 -4.43
N LEU A 442 -24.63 -3.85 -3.87
CA LEU A 442 -24.77 -4.06 -2.43
C LEU A 442 -23.52 -4.81 -1.93
N ARG A 443 -22.75 -4.15 -1.06
CA ARG A 443 -21.53 -4.68 -0.47
C ARG A 443 -21.75 -4.95 1.01
N SER A 444 -21.27 -6.07 1.52
CA SER A 444 -21.23 -6.37 2.95
C SER A 444 -19.91 -7.00 3.34
N GLY A 445 -19.43 -6.71 4.56
CA GLY A 445 -18.14 -7.17 5.05
C GLY A 445 -18.11 -7.43 6.55
N TYR A 446 -17.30 -8.41 6.94
CA TYR A 446 -16.88 -8.66 8.31
C TYR A 446 -15.36 -8.57 8.41
N PHE A 447 -14.87 -7.86 9.44
CA PHE A 447 -13.45 -7.58 9.63
C PHE A 447 -13.02 -7.80 11.08
N LEU A 448 -11.80 -8.31 11.28
CA LEU A 448 -11.19 -8.40 12.60
C LEU A 448 -10.87 -7.00 13.11
N MET A 449 -11.40 -6.69 14.29
CA MET A 449 -11.17 -5.43 14.99
C MET A 449 -9.98 -5.57 15.93
N ASP A 450 -9.31 -4.46 16.19
CA ASP A 450 -8.23 -4.37 17.17
C ASP A 450 -8.67 -4.76 18.59
N ALA A 451 -7.78 -5.43 19.32
CA ALA A 451 -7.99 -5.80 20.72
C ALA A 451 -7.86 -4.61 21.68
N VAL A 452 -7.15 -3.56 21.25
CA VAL A 452 -6.93 -2.28 21.96
C VAL A 452 -6.83 -1.18 20.91
N SER A 453 -7.38 0.01 21.18
CA SER A 453 -7.25 1.20 20.32
C SER A 453 -5.86 1.40 19.71
N ASN A 454 -5.80 1.59 18.38
CA ASN A 454 -4.61 1.95 17.60
C ASN A 454 -3.42 0.99 17.82
N SER A 455 -3.60 -0.29 17.51
CA SER A 455 -2.62 -1.36 17.76
C SER A 455 -2.27 -2.14 16.48
N ASN A 456 -1.49 -3.22 16.64
CA ASN A 456 -1.21 -4.20 15.58
C ASN A 456 -1.75 -5.59 15.95
N ASN A 457 -2.63 -5.67 16.95
CA ASN A 457 -3.08 -6.91 17.58
C ASN A 457 -4.60 -7.05 17.44
N PHE A 458 -5.04 -7.84 16.46
CA PHE A 458 -6.45 -8.13 16.24
C PHE A 458 -7.06 -9.00 17.35
N ASP A 459 -8.33 -8.76 17.66
CA ASP A 459 -9.09 -9.58 18.59
C ASP A 459 -9.60 -10.85 17.92
N MET A 460 -9.13 -12.00 18.42
CA MET A 460 -9.44 -13.31 17.85
C MET A 460 -10.77 -13.92 18.37
N ASN A 461 -11.60 -13.17 19.11
CA ASN A 461 -12.96 -13.62 19.49
C ASN A 461 -13.93 -13.42 18.31
N VAL A 462 -13.67 -14.10 17.20
CA VAL A 462 -14.40 -13.98 15.93
C VAL A 462 -15.93 -14.09 16.15
N PHE A 463 -16.68 -13.24 15.44
CA PHE A 463 -18.13 -13.02 15.57
C PHE A 463 -18.61 -12.40 16.89
N ARG A 464 -17.83 -12.47 17.99
CA ARG A 464 -18.13 -11.75 19.25
C ARG A 464 -17.54 -10.35 19.29
N ARG A 465 -16.35 -10.14 18.70
CA ARG A 465 -15.72 -8.84 18.43
C ARG A 465 -15.35 -8.76 16.95
N GLY A 466 -15.37 -7.55 16.38
CA GLY A 466 -15.21 -7.33 14.94
C GLY A 466 -16.01 -6.13 14.43
N SER A 467 -15.72 -5.70 13.21
CA SER A 467 -16.52 -4.71 12.46
C SER A 467 -17.41 -5.39 11.44
N TYR A 468 -18.63 -4.89 11.31
CA TYR A 468 -19.63 -5.28 10.33
C TYR A 468 -19.96 -4.03 9.50
N VAL A 469 -19.81 -4.12 8.18
CA VAL A 469 -20.00 -2.99 7.25
C VAL A 469 -20.99 -3.40 6.17
N VAL A 470 -21.91 -2.50 5.80
CA VAL A 470 -22.82 -2.65 4.65
C VAL A 470 -22.84 -1.35 3.87
N GLU A 471 -22.69 -1.41 2.56
CA GLU A 471 -22.85 -0.28 1.63
C GLU A 471 -23.84 -0.61 0.53
N LEU A 472 -24.77 0.31 0.28
CA LEU A 472 -25.55 0.36 -0.96
C LEU A 472 -25.01 1.51 -1.82
N GLU A 473 -24.49 1.15 -2.99
CA GLU A 473 -24.12 2.07 -4.08
C GLU A 473 -25.27 2.13 -5.10
N MET A 474 -25.71 3.33 -5.42
CA MET A 474 -26.71 3.63 -6.46
C MET A 474 -26.04 4.39 -7.60
N ARG A 475 -26.24 3.92 -8.84
CA ARG A 475 -25.63 4.47 -10.06
C ARG A 475 -26.69 5.16 -10.90
N TYR A 476 -26.43 6.38 -11.31
CA TYR A 476 -27.36 7.22 -12.08
C TYR A 476 -26.62 8.14 -13.05
N GLN A 477 -27.37 8.90 -13.84
CA GLN A 477 -26.82 9.89 -14.78
C GLN A 477 -27.55 11.23 -14.62
N LEU A 478 -26.78 12.31 -14.53
CA LEU A 478 -27.25 13.69 -14.61
C LEU A 478 -26.43 14.40 -15.69
N PHE A 479 -27.05 15.29 -16.48
CA PHE A 479 -26.35 15.98 -17.59
C PHE A 479 -25.70 15.03 -18.64
N SER A 480 -26.21 13.80 -18.76
CA SER A 480 -25.61 12.68 -19.53
C SER A 480 -24.27 12.15 -19.01
N GLN A 481 -23.92 12.52 -17.77
CA GLN A 481 -22.65 12.19 -17.11
C GLN A 481 -22.90 11.29 -15.88
N PRO A 482 -21.99 10.35 -15.57
CA PRO A 482 -22.18 9.38 -14.48
C PRO A 482 -22.16 10.03 -13.10
N GLY A 483 -22.98 9.51 -12.19
CA GLY A 483 -22.99 9.86 -10.78
C GLY A 483 -23.28 8.65 -9.89
N HIS A 484 -22.72 8.69 -8.69
CA HIS A 484 -22.83 7.62 -7.69
C HIS A 484 -23.27 8.21 -6.35
N LEU A 485 -24.19 7.51 -5.68
CA LEU A 485 -24.56 7.76 -4.29
C LEU A 485 -24.34 6.48 -3.49
N ARG A 486 -23.45 6.54 -2.50
CA ARG A 486 -23.12 5.44 -1.60
C ARG A 486 -23.65 5.75 -0.21
N THR A 487 -24.32 4.78 0.39
CA THR A 487 -24.83 4.85 1.76
C THR A 487 -24.27 3.66 2.54
N ILE A 488 -23.45 3.95 3.54
CA ILE A 488 -22.71 2.97 4.34
C ILE A 488 -23.27 3.00 5.77
N GLY A 489 -23.66 1.84 6.28
CA GLY A 489 -23.94 1.62 7.70
C GLY A 489 -22.89 0.67 8.29
N TRP A 490 -22.40 0.97 9.49
CA TRP A 490 -21.39 0.13 10.14
C TRP A 490 -21.62 -0.02 11.65
N PHE A 491 -21.21 -1.18 12.16
CA PHE A 491 -21.34 -1.57 13.55
C PHE A 491 -20.09 -2.34 14.00
N ASN A 492 -19.49 -1.90 15.09
CA ASN A 492 -18.31 -2.50 15.70
C ASN A 492 -18.68 -3.09 17.06
N SER A 493 -18.33 -4.37 17.29
CA SER A 493 -18.27 -4.96 18.63
C SER A 493 -16.82 -4.93 19.11
N VAL A 494 -16.55 -4.18 20.17
CA VAL A 494 -15.21 -3.68 20.55
C VAL A 494 -14.92 -3.88 22.04
N PHE A 495 -13.64 -3.78 22.40
CA PHE A 495 -13.19 -3.71 23.80
C PHE A 495 -12.66 -2.30 24.10
N SER A 496 -13.58 -1.35 24.21
CA SER A 496 -13.29 0.08 24.30
C SER A 496 -13.70 0.67 25.65
N GLY A 497 -13.00 1.72 26.08
CA GLY A 497 -13.42 2.54 27.20
C GLY A 497 -14.55 3.50 26.81
N SER A 498 -15.25 4.05 27.80
CA SER A 498 -16.25 5.09 27.55
C SER A 498 -15.82 6.42 28.14
N TYR A 499 -15.88 7.47 27.31
CA TYR A 499 -15.61 8.85 27.74
C TYR A 499 -16.46 9.24 28.95
N ARG A 500 -17.76 8.89 28.91
CA ARG A 500 -18.73 9.15 29.98
C ARG A 500 -18.31 8.51 31.30
N GLU A 501 -18.10 7.20 31.31
CA GLU A 501 -17.77 6.46 32.54
C GLU A 501 -16.38 6.82 33.09
N THR A 502 -15.47 7.28 32.23
CA THR A 502 -14.15 7.77 32.65
C THR A 502 -14.25 9.15 33.31
N LEU A 503 -15.14 10.02 32.81
CA LEU A 503 -15.43 11.35 33.38
C LEU A 503 -16.24 11.27 34.69
N ASP A 504 -17.22 10.37 34.75
CA ASP A 504 -18.10 10.21 35.91
C ASP A 504 -17.37 9.61 37.14
N ASN A 505 -16.11 9.14 36.98
CA ASN A 505 -15.25 8.67 38.07
C ASN A 505 -13.89 9.41 38.11
N PRO A 506 -13.78 10.54 38.84
CA PRO A 506 -12.55 11.34 38.94
C PRO A 506 -11.32 10.57 39.43
N ALA A 507 -11.48 9.46 40.17
CA ALA A 507 -10.36 8.66 40.65
C ALA A 507 -9.59 7.93 39.52
N LEU A 508 -10.13 7.90 38.29
CA LEU A 508 -9.45 7.35 37.13
C LEU A 508 -8.48 8.35 36.46
N ASN A 509 -8.51 9.64 36.83
CA ASN A 509 -7.63 10.68 36.28
C ASN A 509 -7.55 10.65 34.73
N ALA A 510 -8.72 10.57 34.07
CA ALA A 510 -8.89 10.43 32.63
C ALA A 510 -8.27 9.17 31.96
N ASP A 511 -7.82 8.16 32.73
CA ASP A 511 -7.41 6.87 32.18
C ASP A 511 -8.61 6.05 31.67
N ILE A 512 -8.91 6.22 30.38
CA ILE A 512 -9.98 5.50 29.68
C ILE A 512 -9.78 3.98 29.66
N SER A 513 -8.55 3.48 29.83
CA SER A 513 -8.27 2.05 29.78
C SER A 513 -8.93 1.28 30.92
N GLN A 514 -9.10 1.91 32.08
CA GLN A 514 -9.79 1.34 33.25
C GLN A 514 -11.28 1.09 33.01
N THR A 515 -11.89 1.73 32.00
CA THR A 515 -13.32 1.53 31.65
C THR A 515 -13.52 0.59 30.46
N ARG A 516 -12.46 -0.01 29.92
CA ARG A 516 -12.54 -0.92 28.76
C ARG A 516 -13.34 -2.17 29.09
N ARG A 517 -14.39 -2.42 28.30
CA ARG A 517 -15.15 -3.68 28.30
C ARG A 517 -15.79 -3.92 26.94
N GLY A 518 -16.49 -5.04 26.78
CA GLY A 518 -17.31 -5.30 25.60
C GLY A 518 -18.35 -4.19 25.40
N ARG A 519 -18.27 -3.47 24.28
CA ARG A 519 -19.15 -2.37 23.91
C ARG A 519 -19.49 -2.43 22.42
N SER A 520 -20.49 -1.66 22.03
CA SER A 520 -20.86 -1.45 20.62
C SER A 520 -20.62 0.01 20.25
N LYS A 521 -20.06 0.22 19.06
CA LYS A 521 -19.93 1.54 18.43
C LYS A 521 -20.49 1.45 17.01
N TYR A 522 -21.14 2.49 16.53
CA TYR A 522 -21.80 2.46 15.23
C TYR A 522 -21.84 3.86 14.61
N GLY A 523 -22.06 3.90 13.31
CA GLY A 523 -22.11 5.12 12.53
C GLY A 523 -22.59 4.91 11.11
N TYR A 524 -22.48 5.97 10.31
CA TYR A 524 -22.82 5.94 8.89
C TYR A 524 -21.90 6.84 8.06
N VAL A 525 -21.90 6.59 6.76
CA VAL A 525 -21.33 7.47 5.73
C VAL A 525 -22.36 7.64 4.61
N VAL A 526 -22.56 8.86 4.15
CA VAL A 526 -23.19 9.17 2.86
C VAL A 526 -22.11 9.81 1.99
N SER A 527 -21.80 9.20 0.85
CA SER A 527 -20.72 9.59 -0.04
C SER A 527 -21.27 9.71 -1.46
N PHE A 528 -20.94 10.78 -2.17
CA PHE A 528 -21.34 10.96 -3.56
C PHE A 528 -20.19 11.45 -4.44
N ASP A 529 -20.27 11.09 -5.72
CA ASP A 529 -19.51 11.70 -6.80
C ASP A 529 -20.40 11.89 -8.03
N GLN A 530 -20.13 12.94 -8.81
CA GLN A 530 -20.90 13.31 -9.99
C GLN A 530 -19.99 14.01 -11.00
N ALA A 531 -19.83 13.42 -12.19
CA ALA A 531 -19.31 14.14 -13.34
C ALA A 531 -20.34 15.15 -13.83
N LEU A 532 -19.93 16.39 -14.11
CA LEU A 532 -20.78 17.43 -14.71
C LEU A 532 -20.38 17.75 -16.15
N SER A 533 -19.13 17.41 -16.51
CA SER A 533 -18.65 17.24 -17.87
C SER A 533 -17.46 16.27 -17.86
N ASP A 534 -16.93 15.93 -19.03
CA ASP A 534 -15.68 15.15 -19.17
C ASP A 534 -14.46 15.85 -18.51
N GLU A 535 -14.58 17.14 -18.18
CA GLU A 535 -13.53 17.96 -17.56
C GLU A 535 -13.74 18.23 -16.07
N PHE A 536 -14.97 18.15 -15.55
CA PHE A 536 -15.34 18.70 -14.24
C PHE A 536 -16.21 17.74 -13.43
N GLY A 537 -15.73 17.37 -12.24
CA GLY A 537 -16.42 16.51 -11.28
C GLY A 537 -16.61 17.16 -9.92
N LEU A 538 -17.69 16.81 -9.24
CA LEU A 538 -17.96 17.16 -7.84
C LEU A 538 -18.04 15.90 -6.98
N PHE A 539 -17.67 16.03 -5.71
CA PHE A 539 -17.87 14.98 -4.71
C PHE A 539 -18.22 15.54 -3.33
N GLY A 540 -18.69 14.67 -2.45
CA GLY A 540 -18.88 15.00 -1.04
C GLY A 540 -19.07 13.78 -0.15
N ARG A 541 -18.70 13.92 1.12
CA ARG A 541 -18.87 12.90 2.17
C ARG A 541 -19.48 13.52 3.41
N TRP A 542 -20.49 12.89 3.96
CA TRP A 542 -20.99 13.14 5.31
C TRP A 542 -20.85 11.87 6.13
N SER A 543 -20.08 11.92 7.22
CA SER A 543 -19.85 10.79 8.11
C SER A 543 -20.14 11.15 9.57
N TRP A 544 -20.61 10.19 10.35
CA TRP A 544 -20.96 10.35 11.75
C TRP A 544 -20.80 9.03 12.52
N ASN A 545 -20.38 9.12 13.78
CA ASN A 545 -20.44 8.02 14.75
C ASN A 545 -20.99 8.50 16.10
N ASP A 546 -21.33 7.54 16.96
CA ASP A 546 -22.06 7.82 18.20
C ASP A 546 -21.27 8.60 19.28
N GLY A 547 -19.95 8.71 19.16
CA GLY A 547 -19.06 9.47 20.05
C GLY A 547 -19.07 9.04 21.52
N LYS A 548 -19.52 7.82 21.86
CA LYS A 548 -19.66 7.37 23.27
C LYS A 548 -18.44 6.64 23.83
N THR A 549 -17.61 6.09 22.95
CA THR A 549 -16.44 5.26 23.30
C THR A 549 -15.20 5.72 22.57
N GLU A 550 -14.07 5.29 23.12
CA GLU A 550 -12.74 5.27 22.50
C GLU A 550 -12.80 5.02 20.98
N ILE A 551 -12.00 5.77 20.22
CA ILE A 551 -11.72 5.48 18.79
C ILE A 551 -10.90 4.18 18.73
N MET A 552 -11.21 3.28 17.80
CA MET A 552 -10.42 2.06 17.62
C MET A 552 -9.31 2.27 16.60
N ALA A 553 -9.57 2.99 15.50
CA ALA A 553 -8.61 3.23 14.43
C ALA A 553 -8.54 4.70 14.00
N PHE A 554 -7.32 5.18 13.79
CA PHE A 554 -6.94 6.50 13.27
C PHE A 554 -7.51 7.71 14.01
N THR A 555 -8.64 8.26 13.57
CA THR A 555 -8.89 9.70 13.76
C THR A 555 -9.94 10.04 14.79
N ASP A 556 -9.58 10.97 15.68
CA ASP A 556 -10.46 11.62 16.64
C ASP A 556 -11.47 12.54 15.93
N ILE A 557 -12.47 11.95 15.29
CA ILE A 557 -13.55 12.62 14.57
C ILE A 557 -14.85 11.86 14.86
N ASP A 558 -15.82 12.53 15.48
CA ASP A 558 -17.15 11.94 15.73
C ASP A 558 -18.14 12.30 14.62
N ASN A 559 -17.87 13.37 13.85
CA ASN A 559 -18.62 13.75 12.65
C ASN A 559 -17.79 14.59 11.69
N SER A 560 -17.87 14.31 10.39
CA SER A 560 -17.21 15.09 9.33
C SER A 560 -18.16 15.35 8.16
N LEU A 561 -18.04 16.54 7.58
CA LEU A 561 -18.64 16.89 6.29
C LEU A 561 -17.53 17.45 5.40
N SER A 562 -17.32 16.83 4.24
CA SER A 562 -16.42 17.32 3.20
C SER A 562 -17.13 17.45 1.85
N LEU A 563 -16.72 18.45 1.07
CA LEU A 563 -17.22 18.77 -0.27
C LEU A 563 -16.04 19.21 -1.13
N GLY A 564 -16.00 18.80 -2.39
CA GLY A 564 -14.90 19.17 -3.28
C GLY A 564 -15.20 19.01 -4.77
N ALA A 565 -14.23 19.42 -5.57
CA ALA A 565 -14.25 19.41 -7.02
C ALA A 565 -12.90 18.94 -7.60
N SER A 566 -12.96 18.34 -8.77
CA SER A 566 -11.82 17.90 -9.59
C SER A 566 -11.96 18.46 -11.01
N ILE A 567 -10.88 19.01 -11.58
CA ILE A 567 -10.87 19.67 -12.88
C ILE A 567 -9.70 19.19 -13.74
N LYS A 568 -9.96 18.66 -14.94
CA LYS A 568 -8.94 18.23 -15.91
C LYS A 568 -8.37 19.40 -16.71
N GLY A 569 -7.10 19.30 -17.07
CA GLY A 569 -6.33 20.39 -17.67
C GLY A 569 -6.53 20.65 -19.17
N ASN A 570 -7.58 20.06 -19.77
CA ASN A 570 -7.98 20.27 -21.17
C ASN A 570 -8.00 21.75 -21.55
N ARG A 571 -8.56 22.62 -20.70
CA ARG A 571 -8.71 24.07 -20.92
C ARG A 571 -7.40 24.85 -20.98
N TRP A 572 -6.30 24.29 -20.47
CA TRP A 572 -4.97 24.87 -20.55
C TRP A 572 -3.98 23.97 -21.32
N GLY A 573 -4.50 23.07 -22.17
CA GLY A 573 -3.73 22.26 -23.09
C GLY A 573 -2.98 21.08 -22.46
N ARG A 574 -3.37 20.65 -21.25
CA ARG A 574 -2.70 19.57 -20.50
C ARG A 574 -3.75 18.58 -19.95
N PRO A 575 -4.33 17.71 -20.78
CA PRO A 575 -5.47 16.87 -20.40
C PRO A 575 -5.17 15.88 -19.25
N ASP A 576 -3.92 15.45 -19.11
CA ASP A 576 -3.48 14.55 -18.04
C ASP A 576 -3.34 15.26 -16.67
N ASP A 577 -3.22 16.60 -16.66
CA ASP A 577 -3.14 17.38 -15.42
C ASP A 577 -4.50 17.48 -14.72
N THR A 578 -4.47 17.63 -13.40
CA THR A 578 -5.70 17.72 -12.57
C THR A 578 -5.54 18.76 -11.47
N ILE A 579 -6.53 19.66 -11.34
CA ILE A 579 -6.72 20.53 -10.17
C ILE A 579 -7.74 19.86 -9.23
N GLY A 580 -7.39 19.75 -7.95
CA GLY A 580 -8.34 19.45 -6.88
C GLY A 580 -8.57 20.67 -5.99
N LEU A 581 -9.80 20.89 -5.54
CA LEU A 581 -10.14 21.83 -4.46
C LEU A 581 -11.22 21.21 -3.58
N ALA A 582 -11.00 21.12 -2.27
CA ALA A 582 -11.95 20.57 -1.33
C ALA A 582 -11.92 21.29 0.03
N GLY A 583 -13.05 21.24 0.73
CA GLY A 583 -13.22 21.80 2.08
C GLY A 583 -13.86 20.79 3.02
N VAL A 584 -13.44 20.82 4.28
CA VAL A 584 -13.89 19.93 5.37
C VAL A 584 -14.30 20.75 6.58
N THR A 585 -15.30 20.27 7.32
CA THR A 585 -15.42 20.59 8.74
C THR A 585 -15.59 19.34 9.60
N ASN A 586 -14.60 19.04 10.43
CA ASN A 586 -14.60 17.95 11.40
C ASN A 586 -15.24 18.42 12.72
N GLY A 587 -15.66 17.49 13.57
CA GLY A 587 -16.18 17.81 14.90
C GLY A 587 -16.29 16.63 15.84
N LEU A 588 -16.38 16.95 17.13
CA LEU A 588 -16.50 16.00 18.23
C LEU A 588 -17.87 16.06 18.90
N SER A 589 -18.29 14.93 19.49
CA SER A 589 -19.48 14.77 20.33
C SER A 589 -19.34 15.53 21.66
N ARG A 590 -20.39 15.56 22.48
CA ARG A 590 -20.31 16.20 23.81
C ARG A 590 -19.31 15.50 24.73
N ASP A 591 -19.31 14.17 24.73
CA ASP A 591 -18.63 13.37 25.75
C ASP A 591 -17.14 13.22 25.40
N HIS A 592 -16.81 13.04 24.12
CA HIS A 592 -15.43 13.08 23.63
C HIS A 592 -14.77 14.44 23.91
N ARG A 593 -15.46 15.58 23.68
CA ARG A 593 -14.93 16.91 24.05
C ARG A 593 -14.66 17.06 25.54
N ALA A 594 -15.59 16.59 26.38
CA ALA A 594 -15.43 16.67 27.82
C ALA A 594 -14.24 15.83 28.31
N PHE A 595 -14.00 14.67 27.70
CA PHE A 595 -12.86 13.79 27.98
C PHE A 595 -11.52 14.46 27.68
N LEU A 596 -11.35 15.01 26.47
CA LEU A 596 -10.12 15.71 26.09
C LEU A 596 -9.88 16.98 26.94
N ALA A 597 -10.95 17.71 27.28
CA ALA A 597 -10.91 18.86 28.17
C ALA A 597 -10.60 18.50 29.65
N ALA A 598 -10.69 17.22 30.02
CA ALA A 598 -10.34 16.71 31.34
C ALA A 598 -8.93 16.08 31.40
N GLY A 599 -8.12 16.21 30.34
CA GLY A 599 -6.79 15.62 30.25
C GLY A 599 -6.73 14.26 29.54
N GLY A 600 -7.86 13.75 29.04
CA GLY A 600 -7.90 12.54 28.23
C GLY A 600 -7.17 12.70 26.90
N LEU A 601 -6.65 11.59 26.37
CA LEU A 601 -5.98 11.49 25.07
C LEU A 601 -6.76 10.54 24.15
N GLY A 602 -7.01 10.97 22.92
CA GLY A 602 -7.39 10.11 21.79
C GLY A 602 -6.14 9.65 21.01
N PRO A 603 -6.29 8.84 19.94
CA PRO A 603 -5.15 8.37 19.16
C PRO A 603 -4.32 9.47 18.49
N LEU A 604 -4.91 10.63 18.15
CA LEU A 604 -4.21 11.74 17.48
C LEU A 604 -4.26 13.07 18.23
N ILE A 605 -5.20 13.29 19.16
CA ILE A 605 -5.34 14.58 19.87
C ILE A 605 -5.49 14.45 21.38
N GLY A 606 -5.27 15.54 22.11
CA GLY A 606 -5.41 15.61 23.57
C GLY A 606 -4.22 16.26 24.27
N ASP A 607 -4.51 17.26 25.11
CA ASP A 607 -3.52 17.98 25.90
C ASP A 607 -4.12 18.75 27.09
N GLY A 608 -5.34 18.39 27.52
CA GLY A 608 -5.96 18.89 28.76
C GLY A 608 -6.50 20.33 28.75
N ALA A 609 -6.28 21.10 27.68
CA ALA A 609 -6.83 22.44 27.52
C ALA A 609 -7.50 22.59 26.14
N LEU A 610 -8.84 22.56 26.10
CA LEU A 610 -9.62 22.55 24.85
C LEU A 610 -10.60 23.72 24.77
N ASN A 611 -10.21 24.80 24.10
CA ASN A 611 -11.10 25.89 23.71
C ASN A 611 -11.90 25.50 22.45
N TYR A 612 -12.93 24.65 22.60
CA TYR A 612 -13.51 23.91 21.48
C TYR A 612 -14.10 24.79 20.35
N ARG A 613 -13.61 24.57 19.13
CA ARG A 613 -14.22 24.95 17.85
C ARG A 613 -14.16 23.77 16.88
N ARG A 614 -14.96 23.78 15.81
CA ARG A 614 -14.79 22.80 14.74
C ARG A 614 -13.44 23.02 14.06
N GLU A 615 -12.72 21.93 13.82
CA GLU A 615 -11.57 21.94 12.93
C GLU A 615 -12.10 22.06 11.49
N SER A 616 -11.58 23.02 10.73
CA SER A 616 -11.99 23.24 9.34
C SER A 616 -10.75 23.27 8.46
N ILE A 617 -10.79 22.53 7.36
CA ILE A 617 -9.66 22.31 6.47
C ILE A 617 -10.07 22.73 5.05
N ILE A 618 -9.17 23.39 4.33
CA ILE A 618 -9.27 23.56 2.88
C ILE A 618 -8.00 22.95 2.28
N GLU A 619 -8.15 22.10 1.27
CA GLU A 619 -7.04 21.54 0.49
C GLU A 619 -7.19 21.94 -0.98
N ALA A 620 -6.09 22.33 -1.62
CA ALA A 620 -6.03 22.60 -3.04
C ALA A 620 -4.71 22.09 -3.64
N TYR A 621 -4.81 21.26 -4.69
CA TYR A 621 -3.64 20.67 -5.35
C TYR A 621 -3.65 20.88 -6.86
N TYR A 622 -2.45 20.87 -7.44
CA TYR A 622 -2.20 20.82 -8.88
C TYR A 622 -1.31 19.62 -9.20
N ALA A 623 -1.88 18.60 -9.84
CA ALA A 623 -1.16 17.44 -10.35
C ALA A 623 -0.68 17.71 -11.78
N TYR A 624 0.65 17.81 -11.95
CA TYR A 624 1.35 17.99 -13.21
C TYR A 624 1.89 16.64 -13.71
N SER A 625 1.34 16.15 -14.82
CA SER A 625 1.85 14.96 -15.52
C SER A 625 3.17 15.28 -16.23
N ILE A 626 4.27 14.72 -15.73
CA ILE A 626 5.59 14.85 -16.36
C ILE A 626 5.65 13.93 -17.59
N ASN A 627 5.12 12.71 -17.45
CA ASN A 627 4.90 11.74 -18.53
C ASN A 627 3.90 10.65 -18.05
N LYS A 628 3.57 9.68 -18.92
CA LYS A 628 2.58 8.60 -18.64
C LYS A 628 2.85 7.72 -17.40
N TYR A 629 4.04 7.77 -16.79
CA TYR A 629 4.40 7.03 -15.58
C TYR A 629 4.82 7.93 -14.40
N LEU A 630 4.72 9.26 -14.51
CA LEU A 630 5.28 10.17 -13.49
C LEU A 630 4.52 11.48 -13.38
N THR A 631 3.98 11.75 -12.18
CA THR A 631 3.22 12.95 -11.83
C THR A 631 3.88 13.65 -10.64
N PHE A 632 4.07 14.97 -10.76
CA PHE A 632 4.41 15.83 -9.63
C PHE A 632 3.18 16.61 -9.18
N THR A 633 2.82 16.54 -7.90
CA THR A 633 1.73 17.32 -7.32
C THR A 633 2.28 18.39 -6.38
N ALA A 634 1.92 19.64 -6.62
CA ALA A 634 2.02 20.70 -5.61
C ALA A 634 0.68 20.79 -4.87
N ASP A 635 0.70 20.80 -3.54
CA ASP A 635 -0.49 20.85 -2.68
C ASP A 635 -0.35 21.90 -1.56
N TYR A 636 -1.48 22.44 -1.14
CA TYR A 636 -1.62 23.40 -0.06
C TYR A 636 -2.84 23.09 0.80
N GLN A 637 -2.62 22.95 2.11
CA GLN A 637 -3.66 22.77 3.12
C GLN A 637 -3.69 23.94 4.10
N PHE A 638 -4.87 24.51 4.31
CA PHE A 638 -5.14 25.50 5.35
C PHE A 638 -6.01 24.87 6.44
N VAL A 639 -5.46 24.71 7.63
CA VAL A 639 -6.18 24.16 8.80
C VAL A 639 -6.49 25.26 9.80
N ASN A 640 -7.77 25.40 10.15
CA ASN A 640 -8.25 26.31 11.18
C ASN A 640 -8.74 25.52 12.41
N ASN A 641 -8.37 25.97 13.61
CA ASN A 641 -8.54 25.27 14.89
C ASN A 641 -7.99 23.82 14.90
N PRO A 642 -6.66 23.60 14.68
CA PRO A 642 -6.03 22.28 14.80
C PRO A 642 -6.41 21.56 16.10
N ALA A 643 -6.72 20.26 16.02
CA ALA A 643 -7.19 19.46 17.16
C ALA A 643 -8.41 20.10 17.87
N TYR A 644 -9.30 20.72 17.08
CA TYR A 644 -10.52 21.41 17.53
C TYR A 644 -10.30 22.59 18.48
N ASN A 645 -9.09 23.15 18.55
CA ASN A 645 -8.73 24.12 19.58
C ASN A 645 -8.59 25.54 19.00
N ALA A 646 -9.44 26.46 19.44
CA ALA A 646 -9.45 27.87 19.00
C ALA A 646 -8.19 28.65 19.39
N ASP A 647 -7.43 28.14 20.36
CA ASP A 647 -6.17 28.76 20.79
C ASP A 647 -5.02 28.45 19.80
N ARG A 648 -5.25 27.60 18.79
CA ARG A 648 -4.22 27.12 17.86
C ARG A 648 -4.45 27.57 16.42
N GLY A 649 -3.33 27.86 15.75
CA GLY A 649 -3.29 28.14 14.33
C GLY A 649 -3.82 29.54 13.97
N PRO A 650 -4.41 29.70 12.77
CA PRO A 650 -4.49 28.70 11.71
C PRO A 650 -3.10 28.27 11.20
N VAL A 651 -3.04 27.16 10.47
CA VAL A 651 -1.81 26.54 9.97
C VAL A 651 -1.88 26.42 8.45
N SER A 652 -0.81 26.85 7.78
CA SER A 652 -0.60 26.71 6.35
C SER A 652 0.43 25.61 6.10
N ILE A 653 -0.01 24.46 5.62
CA ILE A 653 0.85 23.32 5.25
C ILE A 653 1.05 23.37 3.74
N PHE A 654 2.30 23.19 3.32
CA PHE A 654 2.70 23.13 1.92
C PHE A 654 3.27 21.73 1.65
N SER A 655 2.80 21.09 0.58
CA SER A 655 3.17 19.72 0.24
C SER A 655 3.72 19.63 -1.19
N GLY A 656 4.70 18.76 -1.39
CA GLY A 656 5.17 18.32 -2.70
C GLY A 656 5.15 16.79 -2.76
N ARG A 657 4.43 16.23 -3.72
CA ARG A 657 4.35 14.78 -3.97
C ARG A 657 4.94 14.45 -5.32
N LEU A 658 5.85 13.49 -5.36
CA LEU A 658 6.26 12.82 -6.60
C LEU A 658 5.70 11.40 -6.56
N HIS A 659 4.84 11.08 -7.53
CA HIS A 659 4.23 9.76 -7.68
C HIS A 659 4.53 9.22 -9.09
N GLY A 660 4.88 7.95 -9.19
CA GLY A 660 4.97 7.26 -10.46
C GLY A 660 4.54 5.81 -10.35
N ASP A 661 3.84 5.34 -11.38
CA ASP A 661 3.21 4.03 -11.42
C ASP A 661 3.19 3.42 -12.84
N PHE A 662 2.97 2.10 -12.90
CA PHE A 662 2.80 1.29 -14.11
C PHE A 662 1.94 0.04 -13.80
#